data_AF-A0A3D1ADL7-F1
#
_entry.id   AF-A0A3D1ADL7-F1
#
_cell.length_a   1.000
_cell.length_b   1.000
_cell.length_c   1.000
_cell.angle_alpha   90.00
_cell.angle_beta   90.00
_cell.angle_gamma   90.00
#
_symmetry.space_group_name_H-M   'P 1'
#
loop_
_entity.id
_entity.type
_entity.pdbx_description
1 polymer ?
#
loop_
_entity_poly.entity_id
_entity_poly.type
_entity_poly.pdbx_seq_one_letter_code
_entity_poly.pdbx_strand_id
1 'polypeptide(L)'
;MTDGLSQEDRQQRAGSVKPFRVVDDDPASLLKQAGIIAGFIRFYNPEGKYDGYFDEVLRLAGEPGFQELLKRYGTPDQPETPGKIREDKLRMLPDGNMEPSKALLITFIRQLCNRTHEFNKRWEKYISWYLNDVLKVTSVSACPDSAWVTLTKNIPKNVLLRKGTCFTFGEADTAHKVMFHTTDPIALTNATVDKAYSLYFDKNPGIYPASLFNIPTALKINDLLCERKTEELLFDEHVNPSHSQPVGLCISSPALLLREGKRFITLEFDAEQNGIRNRQHHRNLVKLLRQIQKEAAPVSRKDAKEVLLVKVFNDIFRLEISTPYGWTVIEKYVIKGFSEPAHNHTRKLVLKFELQEDFPETIPCDTERHRYESYYPAIKILLNHDAWLYPYAWLKEFLMVKINIRVDVEGINNVLFYNELGKIDNSMPFAPFGNNTEQGAWFVIGNYEMSMKKLLSADIHIRWQQLPAKDGGLFTYYREYDEKTDNCSFKLKTRYLADYKWKETDNREPFFLFSSVVKDKKGNPCPQHKLSDESVLKDIRVKDMKPVYMTEDDYDYNIRSKSGFFNFVMIEPEMGFGEKAYRRLFSDQLINKSLRKKKNSSINPPITPLVERITLSYKATEDIDLRIFRKEERTVVSHVYPFGIRQIYPAAENKPLPFVFSLDTDANILFGLKEVQGDEFVNLFIDFFPQKKEVQLSQLPRVRWYWGDGYRWSVMPDDAIRKDTTRNLLTTGNIRIYVPEIPFEGFRDKNGIVWLRAGITENEKSISEVN
;
A
#
# COMPACT_ATOMS: atom_id res chain seq x y z
N MET A 1 -22.28 40.61 8.39
CA MET A 1 -20.81 40.79 8.41
C MET A 1 -20.33 40.32 9.77
N THR A 2 -19.63 39.19 9.82
CA THR A 2 -18.97 38.70 11.04
C THR A 2 -17.57 39.27 11.05
N ASP A 3 -17.35 40.27 11.89
CA ASP A 3 -16.09 40.99 12.11
C ASP A 3 -14.94 40.11 12.66
N GLY A 4 -15.15 38.80 12.80
CA GLY A 4 -14.12 37.81 13.16
C GLY A 4 -13.66 37.87 14.62
N LEU A 5 -14.28 38.70 15.46
CA LEU A 5 -13.91 38.88 16.86
C LEU A 5 -14.70 37.94 17.76
N SER A 6 -14.04 37.34 18.75
CA SER A 6 -14.72 36.58 19.80
C SER A 6 -15.52 37.52 20.73
N GLN A 7 -16.42 36.97 21.53
CA GLN A 7 -17.15 37.77 22.52
C GLN A 7 -16.20 38.40 23.55
N GLU A 8 -15.12 37.70 23.90
CA GLU A 8 -14.07 38.19 24.79
C GLU A 8 -13.27 39.33 24.15
N ASP A 9 -12.90 39.21 22.86
CA ASP A 9 -12.23 40.29 22.12
C ASP A 9 -13.09 41.55 22.04
N ARG A 10 -14.41 41.37 21.86
CA ARG A 10 -15.37 42.49 21.88
C ARG A 10 -15.48 43.11 23.27
N GLN A 11 -15.48 42.31 24.34
CA GLN A 11 -15.48 42.82 25.72
C GLN A 11 -14.18 43.54 26.07
N GLN A 12 -13.03 43.01 25.68
CA GLN A 12 -11.74 43.67 25.87
C GLN A 12 -11.66 44.99 25.09
N ARG A 13 -12.14 45.03 23.84
CA ARG A 13 -12.24 46.28 23.07
C ARG A 13 -13.18 47.28 23.74
N ALA A 14 -14.34 46.85 24.22
CA ALA A 14 -15.26 47.73 24.94
C ALA A 14 -14.61 48.31 26.21
N GLY A 15 -13.83 47.52 26.94
CA GLY A 15 -13.07 47.97 28.12
C GLY A 15 -11.83 48.81 27.82
N SER A 16 -11.38 48.86 26.55
CA SER A 16 -10.13 49.54 26.15
C SER A 16 -10.27 51.05 25.95
N VAL A 17 -11.51 51.57 25.89
CA VAL A 17 -11.75 53.01 25.79
C VAL A 17 -11.54 53.65 27.16
N LYS A 18 -10.28 53.94 27.49
CA LYS A 18 -9.95 54.73 28.68
C LYS A 18 -10.34 56.19 28.45
N PRO A 19 -11.03 56.84 29.40
CA PRO A 19 -11.34 58.25 29.28
C PRO A 19 -10.04 59.05 29.20
N PHE A 20 -9.99 60.04 28.30
CA PHE A 20 -8.85 60.96 28.23
C PHE A 20 -8.93 61.95 29.40
N ARG A 21 -7.79 62.27 30.00
CA ARG A 21 -7.68 63.30 31.04
C ARG A 21 -7.30 64.62 30.38
N VAL A 22 -8.04 65.68 30.71
CA VAL A 22 -7.83 67.02 30.12
C VAL A 22 -6.82 67.81 30.94
N VAL A 23 -6.85 67.65 32.25
CA VAL A 23 -5.96 68.34 33.20
C VAL A 23 -5.25 67.29 34.04
N ASP A 24 -3.98 67.52 34.32
CA ASP A 24 -3.18 66.62 35.15
C ASP A 24 -3.71 66.59 36.59
N ASP A 25 -4.20 65.44 37.02
CA ASP A 25 -4.69 65.19 38.37
C ASP A 25 -3.73 64.31 39.19
N ASP A 26 -2.51 64.06 38.69
CA ASP A 26 -1.50 63.28 39.38
C ASP A 26 -0.75 64.13 40.44
N PRO A 27 -0.85 63.77 41.74
CA PRO A 27 -0.21 64.53 42.81
C PRO A 27 1.32 64.62 42.66
N ALA A 28 1.98 63.58 42.13
CA ALA A 28 3.43 63.59 41.95
C ALA A 28 3.86 64.59 40.87
N SER A 29 3.17 64.57 39.74
CA SER A 29 3.41 65.50 38.64
C SER A 29 3.21 66.96 39.09
N LEU A 30 2.10 67.24 39.78
CA LEU A 30 1.81 68.60 40.28
C LEU A 30 2.79 69.06 41.36
N LEU A 31 3.19 68.18 42.28
CA LEU A 31 4.24 68.48 43.26
C LEU A 31 5.53 68.86 42.54
N LYS A 32 5.97 68.06 41.57
CA LYS A 32 7.18 68.33 40.79
C LYS A 32 7.12 69.68 40.09
N GLN A 33 5.99 70.02 39.48
CA GLN A 33 5.78 71.33 38.85
C GLN A 33 5.86 72.49 39.86
N ALA A 34 5.25 72.34 41.04
CA ALA A 34 5.34 73.34 42.11
C ALA A 34 6.79 73.56 42.56
N GLY A 35 7.59 72.50 42.67
CA GLY A 35 9.02 72.61 42.97
C GLY A 35 9.81 73.35 41.90
N ILE A 36 9.49 73.13 40.62
CA ILE A 36 10.11 73.87 39.50
C ILE A 36 9.76 75.36 39.59
N ILE A 37 8.49 75.70 39.83
CA ILE A 37 8.02 77.09 39.95
C ILE A 37 8.71 77.79 41.14
N ALA A 38 8.80 77.10 42.28
CA ALA A 38 9.45 77.63 43.48
C ALA A 38 10.92 78.03 43.23
N GLY A 39 11.62 77.31 42.36
CA GLY A 39 13.02 77.62 41.99
C GLY A 39 13.19 78.92 41.20
N PHE A 40 12.10 79.54 40.71
CA PHE A 40 12.15 80.85 40.05
C PHE A 40 11.84 82.02 40.99
N ILE A 41 11.34 81.75 42.20
CA ILE A 41 10.89 82.78 43.13
C ILE A 41 12.00 83.05 44.14
N ARG A 42 12.56 84.27 44.13
CA ARG A 42 13.58 84.71 45.09
C ARG A 42 12.94 85.09 46.41
N PHE A 43 13.60 84.79 47.53
CA PHE A 43 13.25 85.36 48.83
C PHE A 43 14.39 86.19 49.40
N TYR A 44 14.04 87.06 50.34
CA TYR A 44 14.91 88.04 50.93
C TYR A 44 14.81 87.95 52.45
N ASN A 45 15.93 88.15 53.12
CA ASN A 45 16.00 88.15 54.57
C ASN A 45 15.31 89.41 55.17
N PRO A 46 15.11 89.49 56.50
CA PRO A 46 14.46 90.64 57.13
C PRO A 46 15.16 91.99 56.88
N GLU A 47 16.46 91.99 56.54
CA GLU A 47 17.22 93.19 56.15
C GLU A 47 17.10 93.55 54.65
N GLY A 48 16.26 92.82 53.89
CA GLY A 48 16.00 93.06 52.47
C GLY A 48 17.09 92.56 51.52
N LYS A 49 18.04 91.74 51.99
CA LYS A 49 19.08 91.12 51.17
C LYS A 49 18.61 89.79 50.60
N TYR A 50 19.01 89.50 49.36
CA TYR A 50 18.71 88.24 48.69
C TYR A 50 19.24 87.06 49.51
N ASP A 51 18.38 86.09 49.78
CA ASP A 51 18.64 84.99 50.72
C ASP A 51 18.30 83.60 50.16
N GLY A 52 18.13 83.49 48.83
CA GLY A 52 17.91 82.22 48.14
C GLY A 52 16.63 82.17 47.30
N TYR A 53 16.27 80.96 46.88
CA TYR A 53 15.04 80.68 46.12
C TYR A 53 14.05 79.85 46.96
N PHE A 54 12.76 79.97 46.67
CA PHE A 54 11.71 79.28 47.42
C PHE A 54 11.79 77.75 47.34
N ASP A 55 12.48 77.16 46.34
CA ASP A 55 12.72 75.71 46.33
C ASP A 55 13.68 75.27 47.43
N GLU A 56 14.57 76.15 47.89
CA GLU A 56 15.46 75.92 49.04
C GLU A 56 14.66 75.96 50.36
N VAL A 57 13.64 76.81 50.46
CA VAL A 57 12.69 76.83 51.59
C VAL A 57 11.92 75.51 51.68
N LEU A 58 11.55 74.93 50.53
CA LEU A 58 10.95 73.60 50.47
C LEU A 58 11.95 72.46 50.78
N ARG A 59 13.27 72.75 50.91
CA ARG A 59 14.35 71.78 51.20
C ARG A 59 15.01 71.93 52.59
N LEU A 60 14.87 73.05 53.29
CA LEU A 60 15.41 73.26 54.65
C LEU A 60 14.56 72.52 55.73
N ALA A 61 15.04 72.21 56.94
CA ALA A 61 16.15 71.34 57.34
C ALA A 61 15.62 70.38 58.44
N GLY A 62 15.94 69.08 58.40
CA GLY A 62 15.57 68.08 59.43
C GLY A 62 14.48 67.06 59.06
N GLU A 63 13.84 67.21 57.90
CA GLU A 63 12.74 66.35 57.41
C GLU A 63 13.00 65.82 56.00
N PRO A 64 12.34 64.71 55.58
CA PRO A 64 12.67 64.04 54.32
C PRO A 64 12.45 64.97 53.11
N GLY A 65 13.47 65.07 52.26
CA GLY A 65 13.52 66.05 51.16
C GLY A 65 12.41 65.89 50.12
N PHE A 66 12.30 66.85 49.20
CA PHE A 66 11.25 66.92 48.17
C PHE A 66 11.03 65.61 47.37
N GLN A 67 12.08 64.82 47.14
CA GLN A 67 12.00 63.50 46.49
C GLN A 67 11.25 62.45 47.32
N GLU A 68 11.29 62.58 48.64
CA GLU A 68 10.57 61.70 49.54
C GLU A 68 9.11 62.14 49.73
N LEU A 69 8.81 63.43 49.63
CA LEU A 69 7.43 63.90 49.50
C LEU A 69 6.76 63.37 48.22
N LEU A 70 7.50 63.35 47.10
CA LEU A 70 7.05 62.70 45.86
C LEU A 70 6.82 61.18 46.05
N LYS A 71 7.70 60.48 46.80
CA LYS A 71 7.51 59.05 47.10
C LYS A 71 6.35 58.77 48.07
N ARG A 72 6.16 59.60 49.09
CA ARG A 72 5.16 59.40 50.16
C ARG A 72 3.76 59.88 49.77
N TYR A 73 3.66 60.93 48.97
CA TYR A 73 2.39 61.59 48.65
C TYR A 73 2.09 61.66 47.15
N GLY A 74 3.01 61.21 46.29
CA GLY A 74 2.84 61.13 44.84
C GLY A 74 2.30 59.79 44.33
N THR A 75 2.11 58.79 45.18
CA THR A 75 1.38 57.57 44.78
C THR A 75 -0.11 57.88 44.66
N PRO A 76 -0.74 57.68 43.50
CA PRO A 76 -2.16 57.89 43.34
C PRO A 76 -2.93 56.94 44.26
N ASP A 77 -3.96 57.45 44.94
CA ASP A 77 -4.93 56.62 45.64
C ASP A 77 -5.55 55.68 44.61
N GLN A 78 -5.20 54.39 44.67
CA GLN A 78 -6.00 53.39 43.97
C GLN A 78 -7.38 53.37 44.62
N PRO A 79 -8.48 53.43 43.84
CA PRO A 79 -9.82 53.29 44.39
C PRO A 79 -9.96 51.90 45.02
N GLU A 80 -10.02 51.84 46.34
CA GLU A 80 -10.22 50.58 47.06
C GLU A 80 -11.69 50.18 47.03
N THR A 81 -11.92 48.90 46.70
CA THR A 81 -13.14 48.15 47.00
C THR A 81 -13.51 48.31 48.48
N PRO A 82 -14.78 48.54 48.84
CA PRO A 82 -15.16 48.77 50.23
C PRO A 82 -14.88 47.51 51.07
N GLY A 83 -14.01 47.60 52.08
CA GLY A 83 -13.90 46.57 53.12
C GLY A 83 -12.51 46.03 53.50
N LYS A 84 -11.40 46.53 52.94
CA LYS A 84 -10.04 46.15 53.41
C LYS A 84 -9.11 47.36 53.52
N ILE A 85 -9.22 48.10 54.62
CA ILE A 85 -8.15 49.02 55.01
C ILE A 85 -6.95 48.15 55.42
N ARG A 86 -5.92 48.05 54.56
CA ARG A 86 -4.63 47.44 54.94
C ARG A 86 -4.02 48.26 56.06
N GLU A 87 -3.56 47.60 57.13
CA GLU A 87 -2.81 48.19 58.25
C GLU A 87 -1.60 49.05 57.79
N ASP A 88 -1.10 48.81 56.58
CA ASP A 88 -0.03 49.55 55.93
C ASP A 88 -0.36 51.03 55.66
N LYS A 89 -1.64 51.40 55.44
CA LYS A 89 -2.06 52.80 55.25
C LYS A 89 -2.12 53.59 56.55
N LEU A 90 -2.28 52.92 57.70
CA LEU A 90 -2.28 53.59 59.01
C LEU A 90 -0.89 54.12 59.41
N ARG A 91 0.18 53.58 58.81
CA ARG A 91 1.58 54.00 59.02
C ARG A 91 2.02 55.19 58.16
N MET A 92 1.14 55.73 57.31
CA MET A 92 1.40 56.85 56.39
C MET A 92 0.59 58.11 56.73
N LEU A 93 0.07 58.21 57.96
CA LEU A 93 -0.42 59.47 58.50
C LEU A 93 0.78 60.33 58.93
N PRO A 94 0.78 61.65 58.64
CA PRO A 94 1.86 62.52 59.08
C PRO A 94 2.01 62.41 60.61
N ASP A 95 3.23 62.21 61.09
CA ASP A 95 3.61 62.04 62.50
C ASP A 95 3.39 63.30 63.37
N GLY A 96 2.77 64.34 62.79
CA GLY A 96 2.51 65.62 63.44
C GLY A 96 3.71 66.57 63.45
N ASN A 97 4.87 66.18 62.92
CA ASN A 97 6.09 66.98 62.94
C ASN A 97 6.38 67.77 61.65
N MET A 98 5.52 67.63 60.62
CA MET A 98 5.72 68.28 59.33
C MET A 98 5.74 69.81 59.42
N GLU A 99 6.70 70.42 58.74
CA GLU A 99 6.78 71.88 58.62
C GLU A 99 5.48 72.46 58.00
N PRO A 100 4.89 73.52 58.60
CA PRO A 100 3.55 74.00 58.23
C PRO A 100 3.40 74.41 56.75
N SER A 101 4.44 74.95 56.12
CA SER A 101 4.38 75.35 54.71
C SER A 101 4.29 74.14 53.76
N LYS A 102 4.99 73.04 54.07
CA LYS A 102 4.90 71.76 53.35
C LYS A 102 3.53 71.11 53.52
N ALA A 103 2.98 71.12 54.74
CA ALA A 103 1.65 70.60 55.03
C ALA A 103 0.56 71.36 54.25
N LEU A 104 0.69 72.69 54.17
CA LEU A 104 -0.21 73.54 53.38
C LEU A 104 -0.11 73.22 51.88
N LEU A 105 1.10 73.07 51.33
CA LEU A 105 1.33 72.74 49.93
C LEU A 105 0.73 71.38 49.55
N ILE A 106 0.96 70.34 50.35
CA ILE A 106 0.40 69.01 50.12
C ILE A 106 -1.13 69.05 50.21
N THR A 107 -1.68 69.77 51.18
CA THR A 107 -3.14 69.94 51.33
C THR A 107 -3.71 70.65 50.11
N PHE A 108 -3.05 71.71 49.63
CA PHE A 108 -3.44 72.42 48.42
C PHE A 108 -3.44 71.51 47.20
N ILE A 109 -2.37 70.75 46.98
CA ILE A 109 -2.26 69.84 45.84
C ILE A 109 -3.31 68.73 45.92
N ARG A 110 -3.56 68.15 47.09
CA ARG A 110 -4.64 67.16 47.27
C ARG A 110 -6.02 67.73 46.93
N GLN A 111 -6.32 68.94 47.41
CA GLN A 111 -7.58 69.61 47.07
C GLN A 111 -7.68 69.90 45.58
N LEU A 112 -6.58 70.32 44.95
CA LEU A 112 -6.51 70.56 43.52
C LEU A 112 -6.70 69.27 42.71
N CYS A 113 -6.02 68.18 43.07
CA CYS A 113 -6.20 66.86 42.46
C CYS A 113 -7.66 66.40 42.53
N ASN A 114 -8.30 66.51 43.70
CA ASN A 114 -9.70 66.12 43.85
C ASN A 114 -10.64 66.91 42.93
N ARG A 115 -10.42 68.23 42.81
CA ARG A 115 -11.21 69.08 41.89
C ARG A 115 -10.92 68.77 40.43
N THR A 116 -9.67 68.50 40.10
CA THR A 116 -9.22 68.17 38.75
C THR A 116 -9.72 66.79 38.32
N HIS A 117 -9.76 65.83 39.24
CA HIS A 117 -10.34 64.51 39.02
C HIS A 117 -11.84 64.62 38.71
N GLU A 118 -12.61 65.37 39.51
CA GLU A 118 -14.03 65.64 39.23
C GLU A 118 -14.23 66.39 37.90
N PHE A 119 -13.30 67.27 37.51
CA PHE A 119 -13.32 67.91 36.20
C PHE A 119 -13.09 66.90 35.06
N ASN A 120 -12.08 66.04 35.18
CA ASN A 120 -11.77 64.97 34.22
C ASN A 120 -12.94 63.97 34.09
N LYS A 121 -13.61 63.65 35.20
CA LYS A 121 -14.76 62.73 35.25
C LYS A 121 -15.92 63.16 34.35
N ARG A 122 -16.09 64.46 34.11
CA ARG A 122 -17.14 65.00 33.21
C ARG A 122 -16.93 64.55 31.76
N TRP A 123 -15.68 64.30 31.36
CA TRP A 123 -15.32 63.89 30.01
C TRP A 123 -15.46 62.40 29.77
N GLU A 124 -15.58 61.57 30.82
CA GLU A 124 -15.77 60.11 30.69
C GLU A 124 -17.01 59.78 29.87
N LYS A 125 -18.08 60.56 30.04
CA LYS A 125 -19.34 60.38 29.32
C LYS A 125 -19.37 61.03 27.95
N TYR A 126 -18.36 61.82 27.58
CA TYR A 126 -18.33 62.57 26.32
C TYR A 126 -18.33 61.64 25.11
N ILE A 127 -17.52 60.58 25.14
CA ILE A 127 -17.45 59.59 24.05
C ILE A 127 -18.81 58.91 23.88
N SER A 128 -19.41 58.44 24.97
CA SER A 128 -20.73 57.79 24.92
C SER A 128 -21.82 58.74 24.44
N TRP A 129 -21.83 60.00 24.90
CA TRP A 129 -22.76 61.03 24.44
C TRP A 129 -22.58 61.33 22.94
N TYR A 130 -21.35 61.51 22.48
CA TYR A 130 -21.09 61.80 21.07
C TYR A 130 -21.49 60.63 20.16
N LEU A 131 -21.18 59.38 20.56
CA LEU A 131 -21.57 58.19 19.82
C LEU A 131 -23.10 57.99 19.81
N ASN A 132 -23.77 58.15 20.95
CA ASN A 132 -25.18 57.82 21.10
C ASN A 132 -26.12 58.96 20.67
N ASP A 133 -25.82 60.21 21.04
CA ASP A 133 -26.72 61.35 20.86
C ASP A 133 -26.44 62.15 19.59
N VAL A 134 -25.15 62.26 19.19
CA VAL A 134 -24.76 62.99 17.96
C VAL A 134 -24.72 62.06 16.75
N LEU A 135 -23.93 60.98 16.82
CA LEU A 135 -23.79 60.02 15.72
C LEU A 135 -24.91 58.99 15.67
N LYS A 136 -25.71 58.84 16.73
CA LYS A 136 -26.82 57.88 16.85
C LYS A 136 -26.40 56.43 16.53
N VAL A 137 -25.21 56.05 16.98
CA VAL A 137 -24.70 54.69 16.82
C VAL A 137 -25.57 53.73 17.62
N THR A 138 -26.14 52.74 16.94
CA THR A 138 -26.89 51.65 17.58
C THR A 138 -25.96 50.52 17.96
N SER A 139 -26.07 50.01 19.18
CA SER A 139 -25.36 48.78 19.57
C SER A 139 -25.83 47.62 18.69
N VAL A 140 -24.89 46.80 18.23
CA VAL A 140 -25.22 45.57 17.52
C VAL A 140 -25.93 44.65 18.51
N SER A 141 -27.12 44.17 18.16
CA SER A 141 -27.86 43.23 18.98
C SER A 141 -27.04 41.95 19.20
N ALA A 142 -27.21 41.32 20.36
CA ALA A 142 -26.54 40.06 20.65
C ALA A 142 -26.92 39.01 19.59
N CYS A 143 -25.92 38.46 18.89
CA CYS A 143 -26.10 37.33 18.01
C CYS A 143 -26.06 36.05 18.86
N PRO A 144 -27.08 35.16 18.78
CA PRO A 144 -27.06 33.91 19.52
C PRO A 144 -25.96 32.99 18.99
N ASP A 145 -25.33 32.26 19.91
CA ASP A 145 -24.32 31.26 19.55
C ASP A 145 -24.95 30.00 18.95
N SER A 146 -24.16 29.28 18.16
CA SER A 146 -24.52 27.99 17.59
C SER A 146 -23.51 26.93 18.00
N ALA A 147 -24.00 25.75 18.38
CA ALA A 147 -23.17 24.60 18.73
C ALA A 147 -23.62 23.37 17.94
N TRP A 148 -22.66 22.49 17.64
CA TRP A 148 -22.94 21.15 17.11
C TRP A 148 -23.05 20.16 18.26
N VAL A 149 -24.03 19.26 18.18
CA VAL A 149 -24.26 18.24 19.21
C VAL A 149 -24.28 16.87 18.53
N THR A 150 -23.37 16.00 18.94
CA THR A 150 -23.36 14.60 18.53
C THR A 150 -24.22 13.80 19.50
N LEU A 151 -25.17 13.03 18.97
CA LEU A 151 -26.11 12.25 19.75
C LEU A 151 -25.89 10.76 19.47
N THR A 152 -25.66 9.99 20.51
CA THR A 152 -25.64 8.53 20.45
C THR A 152 -26.96 7.97 20.98
N LYS A 153 -27.43 6.89 20.37
CA LYS A 153 -28.73 6.29 20.67
C LYS A 153 -28.53 4.90 21.23
N ASN A 154 -29.22 4.58 22.33
CA ASN A 154 -29.17 3.28 23.00
C ASN A 154 -30.37 2.36 22.67
N ILE A 155 -31.22 2.77 21.72
CA ILE A 155 -32.41 2.02 21.30
C ILE A 155 -32.33 1.70 19.81
N PRO A 156 -32.80 0.52 19.36
CA PRO A 156 -32.65 0.11 17.95
C PRO A 156 -33.57 0.85 16.98
N LYS A 157 -34.65 1.47 17.46
CA LYS A 157 -35.64 2.18 16.61
C LYS A 157 -35.15 3.57 16.21
N ASN A 158 -35.45 4.00 15.00
CA ASN A 158 -35.15 5.37 14.55
C ASN A 158 -35.99 6.39 15.33
N VAL A 159 -35.37 7.51 15.73
CA VAL A 159 -36.02 8.56 16.51
C VAL A 159 -36.00 9.87 15.72
N LEU A 160 -37.15 10.48 15.52
CA LEU A 160 -37.23 11.80 14.90
C LEU A 160 -37.17 12.88 15.98
N LEU A 161 -36.08 13.65 16.02
CA LEU A 161 -36.01 14.89 16.75
C LEU A 161 -36.67 15.99 15.94
N ARG A 162 -37.69 16.63 16.52
CA ARG A 162 -38.38 17.74 15.88
C ARG A 162 -37.48 18.98 15.92
N LYS A 163 -37.77 19.93 15.03
CA LYS A 163 -37.20 21.28 15.12
C LYS A 163 -37.62 21.92 16.46
N GLY A 164 -36.70 22.62 17.12
CA GLY A 164 -36.94 23.27 18.41
C GLY A 164 -36.78 22.35 19.62
N THR A 165 -36.25 21.14 19.48
CA THR A 165 -35.88 20.30 20.64
C THR A 165 -34.79 21.01 21.44
N CYS A 166 -35.01 21.16 22.75
CA CYS A 166 -34.15 21.93 23.65
C CYS A 166 -33.06 21.05 24.28
N PHE A 167 -31.84 21.58 24.34
CA PHE A 167 -30.68 21.02 25.02
C PHE A 167 -30.13 22.07 26.00
N THR A 168 -29.79 21.65 27.21
CA THR A 168 -29.23 22.52 28.25
C THR A 168 -27.77 22.19 28.51
N PHE A 169 -26.94 23.22 28.73
CA PHE A 169 -25.53 23.08 29.08
C PHE A 169 -25.26 23.67 30.48
N GLY A 170 -24.68 22.88 31.40
CA GLY A 170 -24.32 23.30 32.77
C GLY A 170 -25.23 22.79 33.90
N GLU A 171 -24.75 22.90 35.16
CA GLU A 171 -25.50 22.54 36.37
C GLU A 171 -26.65 23.52 36.65
N ALA A 172 -27.71 23.01 37.26
CA ALA A 172 -29.03 23.65 37.32
C ALA A 172 -29.14 24.93 38.17
N ASP A 173 -28.07 25.37 38.83
CA ASP A 173 -28.11 26.31 39.97
C ASP A 173 -27.65 27.75 39.66
N THR A 174 -27.42 28.08 38.38
CA THR A 174 -27.19 29.47 37.96
C THR A 174 -28.45 30.05 37.33
N ALA A 175 -28.80 31.29 37.69
CA ALA A 175 -29.99 32.01 37.21
C ALA A 175 -30.04 32.23 35.67
N HIS A 176 -29.07 31.70 34.92
CA HIS A 176 -28.89 31.88 33.48
C HIS A 176 -28.62 30.53 32.81
N LYS A 177 -29.65 29.69 32.65
CA LYS A 177 -29.55 28.44 31.90
C LYS A 177 -29.39 28.74 30.40
N VAL A 178 -28.26 28.36 29.82
CA VAL A 178 -28.06 28.44 28.37
C VAL A 178 -28.79 27.27 27.71
N MET A 179 -29.73 27.61 26.82
CA MET A 179 -30.57 26.64 26.11
C MET A 179 -30.29 26.70 24.61
N PHE A 180 -29.90 25.56 24.05
CA PHE A 180 -29.75 25.38 22.60
C PHE A 180 -30.99 24.68 22.04
N HIS A 181 -31.40 25.07 20.84
CA HIS A 181 -32.55 24.47 20.17
C HIS A 181 -32.11 23.87 18.83
N THR A 182 -32.65 22.71 18.47
CA THR A 182 -32.42 22.14 17.13
C THR A 182 -32.96 23.08 16.05
N THR A 183 -32.12 23.39 15.08
CA THR A 183 -32.47 24.29 13.96
C THR A 183 -33.35 23.60 12.92
N ASP A 184 -33.11 22.30 12.69
CA ASP A 184 -33.80 21.45 11.72
C ASP A 184 -34.28 20.14 12.37
N PRO A 185 -35.30 19.47 11.82
CA PRO A 185 -35.65 18.12 12.25
C PRO A 185 -34.59 17.11 11.80
N ILE A 186 -34.19 16.22 12.72
CA ILE A 186 -33.12 15.24 12.52
C ILE A 186 -33.66 13.85 12.87
N ALA A 187 -33.51 12.90 11.94
CA ALA A 187 -33.76 11.49 12.21
C ALA A 187 -32.48 10.85 12.75
N LEU A 188 -32.53 10.32 13.97
CA LEU A 188 -31.46 9.55 14.59
C LEU A 188 -31.58 8.08 14.18
N THR A 189 -30.72 7.68 13.25
CA THR A 189 -30.58 6.31 12.77
C THR A 189 -29.63 5.52 13.67
N ASN A 190 -29.36 4.25 13.35
CA ASN A 190 -28.30 3.49 14.01
C ASN A 190 -26.94 3.63 13.31
N ALA A 191 -26.87 4.41 12.23
CA ALA A 191 -25.67 4.51 11.41
C ALA A 191 -24.51 5.11 12.22
N THR A 192 -23.37 4.43 12.21
CA THR A 192 -22.14 4.85 12.90
C THR A 192 -20.97 4.88 11.93
N VAL A 193 -20.05 5.82 12.15
CA VAL A 193 -18.78 5.86 11.40
C VAL A 193 -17.83 4.87 12.08
N ASP A 194 -17.54 3.76 11.41
CA ASP A 194 -16.61 2.74 11.89
C ASP A 194 -15.18 3.03 11.46
N LYS A 195 -15.02 3.62 10.27
CA LYS A 195 -13.73 3.90 9.64
C LYS A 195 -13.75 5.23 8.92
N ALA A 196 -12.65 5.97 8.96
CA ALA A 196 -12.45 7.12 8.10
C ALA A 196 -11.00 7.20 7.64
N TYR A 197 -10.77 7.39 6.34
CA TYR A 197 -9.43 7.43 5.76
C TYR A 197 -9.29 8.58 4.77
N SER A 198 -8.12 9.21 4.69
CA SER A 198 -7.70 9.93 3.49
C SER A 198 -6.89 9.00 2.60
N LEU A 199 -7.21 8.95 1.30
CA LEU A 199 -6.53 8.12 0.31
C LEU A 199 -6.14 9.01 -0.88
N TYR A 200 -4.85 9.14 -1.13
CA TYR A 200 -4.36 10.04 -2.16
C TYR A 200 -3.13 9.50 -2.91
N PHE A 201 -3.06 9.87 -4.18
CA PHE A 201 -1.91 9.62 -5.04
C PHE A 201 -0.92 10.75 -4.88
N ASP A 202 0.10 10.51 -4.06
CA ASP A 202 1.15 11.49 -3.78
C ASP A 202 1.96 11.82 -5.04
N LYS A 203 2.30 13.09 -5.21
CA LYS A 203 3.06 13.62 -6.36
C LYS A 203 4.17 14.50 -5.81
N ASN A 204 5.25 13.87 -5.36
CA ASN A 204 6.33 14.58 -4.69
C ASN A 204 7.11 15.47 -5.69
N PRO A 205 7.17 16.81 -5.47
CA PRO A 205 7.87 17.73 -6.37
C PRO A 205 9.40 17.54 -6.37
N GLY A 206 9.97 16.97 -5.31
CA GLY A 206 11.39 16.69 -5.17
C GLY A 206 11.88 15.44 -5.91
N ILE A 207 10.98 14.59 -6.42
CA ILE A 207 11.34 13.34 -7.10
C ILE A 207 11.40 13.58 -8.62
N TYR A 208 12.62 13.74 -9.13
CA TYR A 208 12.88 13.78 -10.57
C TYR A 208 13.02 12.36 -11.14
N PRO A 209 12.40 12.03 -12.29
CA PRO A 209 11.70 12.93 -13.22
C PRO A 209 10.17 12.92 -13.07
N ALA A 210 9.61 12.27 -12.05
CA ALA A 210 8.17 12.17 -11.83
C ALA A 210 7.48 13.55 -11.72
N SER A 211 8.15 14.51 -11.05
CA SER A 211 7.66 15.87 -10.86
C SER A 211 7.45 16.65 -12.17
N LEU A 212 8.31 16.47 -13.19
CA LEU A 212 8.18 17.14 -14.49
C LEU A 212 6.86 16.84 -15.21
N PHE A 213 6.31 15.65 -14.98
CA PHE A 213 5.16 15.12 -15.71
C PHE A 213 3.92 14.92 -14.82
N ASN A 214 3.98 15.38 -13.57
CA ASN A 214 2.93 15.23 -12.57
C ASN A 214 2.52 13.75 -12.37
N ILE A 215 3.51 12.85 -12.34
CA ILE A 215 3.33 11.41 -12.19
C ILE A 215 3.25 11.08 -10.69
N PRO A 216 2.24 10.29 -10.25
CA PRO A 216 2.18 9.79 -8.88
C PRO A 216 3.44 9.03 -8.49
N THR A 217 3.94 9.28 -7.28
CA THR A 217 5.12 8.64 -6.69
C THR A 217 4.74 7.56 -5.69
N ALA A 218 3.57 7.65 -5.05
CA ALA A 218 3.06 6.62 -4.15
C ALA A 218 1.52 6.71 -4.02
N LEU A 219 0.90 5.66 -3.49
CA LEU A 219 -0.46 5.70 -2.95
C LEU A 219 -0.37 5.70 -1.43
N LYS A 220 -0.84 6.78 -0.79
CA LYS A 220 -0.81 6.94 0.66
C LYS A 220 -2.19 6.85 1.26
N ILE A 221 -2.28 6.24 2.44
CA ILE A 221 -3.50 6.19 3.25
C ILE A 221 -3.22 6.68 4.68
N ASN A 222 -4.09 7.55 5.18
CA ASN A 222 -4.05 8.01 6.57
C ASN A 222 -5.37 7.65 7.26
N ASP A 223 -5.29 7.03 8.45
CA ASP A 223 -6.45 6.80 9.30
C ASP A 223 -6.84 8.10 9.99
N LEU A 224 -8.09 8.54 9.80
CA LEU A 224 -8.61 9.79 10.35
C LEU A 224 -9.26 9.61 11.73
N LEU A 225 -9.43 8.38 12.21
CA LEU A 225 -10.02 8.09 13.52
C LEU A 225 -8.97 7.77 14.60
N CYS A 226 -7.70 7.55 14.23
CA CYS A 226 -6.62 7.38 15.20
C CYS A 226 -6.15 8.72 15.77
N GLU A 227 -5.77 8.76 17.06
CA GLU A 227 -5.23 9.96 17.72
C GLU A 227 -4.00 10.49 16.97
N ARG A 228 -4.14 11.68 16.38
CA ARG A 228 -3.05 12.37 15.67
C ARG A 228 -2.05 12.94 16.67
N LYS A 229 -0.76 12.84 16.34
CA LYS A 229 0.21 13.85 16.81
C LYS A 229 -0.08 15.11 16.00
N THR A 230 -0.51 16.17 16.69
CA THR A 230 -0.77 17.50 16.15
C THR A 230 0.34 17.92 15.18
N GLU A 231 0.02 18.02 13.88
CA GLU A 231 0.75 18.65 12.74
C GLU A 231 0.73 17.85 11.40
N GLU A 232 0.10 16.67 11.30
CA GLU A 232 0.01 15.93 10.01
C GLU A 232 -1.13 16.42 9.09
N LEU A 233 -0.76 16.93 7.90
CA LEU A 233 -1.66 17.40 6.84
C LEU A 233 -2.59 16.28 6.33
N LEU A 234 -3.83 16.63 5.95
CA LEU A 234 -4.84 15.68 5.43
C LEU A 234 -4.37 14.95 4.14
N PHE A 235 -3.64 15.68 3.29
CA PHE A 235 -3.00 15.22 2.06
C PHE A 235 -1.56 15.75 2.07
N ASP A 236 -0.65 15.02 2.71
CA ASP A 236 0.70 15.50 2.97
C ASP A 236 1.70 15.14 1.85
N GLU A 237 2.56 16.10 1.51
CA GLU A 237 3.70 15.95 0.60
C GLU A 237 4.96 15.41 1.32
N HIS A 238 4.90 15.05 2.60
CA HIS A 238 6.05 14.56 3.38
C HIS A 238 6.60 13.19 2.93
N VAL A 239 7.92 13.03 3.10
CA VAL A 239 8.78 11.92 2.64
C VAL A 239 8.56 10.61 3.41
N ASN A 240 7.68 10.58 4.42
CA ASN A 240 7.55 9.41 5.29
C ASN A 240 6.88 8.21 4.58
N PRO A 241 7.60 7.07 4.41
CA PRO A 241 7.08 5.88 3.72
C PRO A 241 6.03 5.10 4.54
N SER A 242 5.83 5.47 5.82
CA SER A 242 4.96 4.76 6.77
C SER A 242 3.49 4.65 6.34
N HIS A 243 3.03 5.53 5.46
CA HIS A 243 1.65 5.57 4.96
C HIS A 243 1.47 4.97 3.56
N SER A 244 2.57 4.58 2.90
CA SER A 244 2.52 4.00 1.56
C SER A 244 1.91 2.60 1.62
N GLN A 245 0.88 2.37 0.81
CA GLN A 245 0.22 1.06 0.75
C GLN A 245 0.61 0.28 -0.50
N PRO A 246 0.86 -1.04 -0.36
CA PRO A 246 1.15 -1.88 -1.50
C PRO A 246 -0.09 -1.98 -2.40
N VAL A 247 0.12 -1.67 -3.67
CA VAL A 247 -0.86 -1.90 -4.73
C VAL A 247 -0.27 -2.88 -5.72
N GLY A 248 -1.09 -3.77 -6.28
CA GLY A 248 -0.59 -4.69 -7.28
C GLY A 248 -1.57 -5.79 -7.63
N LEU A 249 -1.00 -6.87 -8.14
CA LEU A 249 -1.72 -8.06 -8.60
C LEU A 249 -1.30 -9.26 -7.76
N CYS A 250 -2.23 -10.13 -7.42
CA CYS A 250 -1.98 -11.43 -6.80
C CYS A 250 -2.58 -12.51 -7.71
N ILE A 251 -1.77 -13.48 -8.14
CA ILE A 251 -2.19 -14.56 -9.03
C ILE A 251 -1.95 -15.87 -8.29
N SER A 252 -3.02 -16.64 -8.06
CA SER A 252 -2.95 -18.01 -7.57
C SER A 252 -3.24 -18.97 -8.71
N SER A 253 -2.37 -19.95 -8.94
CA SER A 253 -2.46 -20.84 -10.11
C SER A 253 -1.78 -22.19 -9.84
N PRO A 254 -2.29 -23.31 -10.39
CA PRO A 254 -1.62 -24.60 -10.33
C PRO A 254 -0.27 -24.60 -11.07
N ALA A 255 -0.06 -23.73 -12.06
CA ALA A 255 1.24 -23.56 -12.71
C ALA A 255 2.34 -23.07 -11.73
N LEU A 256 1.96 -22.44 -10.63
CA LEU A 256 2.87 -21.96 -9.59
C LEU A 256 3.18 -23.00 -8.51
N LEU A 257 2.65 -24.22 -8.60
CA LEU A 257 3.10 -25.34 -7.76
C LEU A 257 4.49 -25.78 -8.19
N LEU A 258 5.51 -25.42 -7.43
CA LEU A 258 6.93 -25.58 -7.72
C LEU A 258 7.68 -26.01 -6.44
N ARG A 259 7.86 -27.31 -6.24
CA ARG A 259 8.39 -27.94 -5.02
C ARG A 259 9.89 -27.83 -4.90
N GLU A 260 10.62 -28.20 -5.94
CA GLU A 260 12.08 -28.34 -5.89
C GLU A 260 12.74 -28.07 -7.24
N GLY A 261 14.07 -28.18 -7.27
CA GLY A 261 14.89 -27.96 -8.46
C GLY A 261 15.05 -26.48 -8.81
N LYS A 262 15.70 -26.22 -9.94
CA LYS A 262 15.82 -24.87 -10.50
C LYS A 262 14.57 -24.56 -11.30
N ARG A 263 13.92 -23.45 -10.97
CA ARG A 263 12.60 -23.12 -11.51
C ARG A 263 12.67 -21.79 -12.23
N PHE A 264 12.45 -21.78 -13.53
CA PHE A 264 12.35 -20.57 -14.33
C PHE A 264 10.88 -20.29 -14.64
N ILE A 265 10.40 -19.11 -14.22
CA ILE A 265 9.01 -18.70 -14.42
C ILE A 265 8.99 -17.51 -15.38
N THR A 266 8.08 -17.56 -16.36
CA THR A 266 7.76 -16.44 -17.24
C THR A 266 6.27 -16.14 -17.13
N LEU A 267 5.93 -14.94 -16.66
CA LEU A 267 4.56 -14.40 -16.67
C LEU A 267 4.41 -13.41 -17.81
N GLU A 268 3.46 -13.66 -18.70
CA GLU A 268 3.17 -12.82 -19.86
C GLU A 268 1.77 -12.26 -19.74
N PHE A 269 1.64 -10.93 -19.78
CA PHE A 269 0.37 -10.22 -19.76
C PHE A 269 0.17 -9.55 -21.11
N ASP A 270 -0.85 -9.99 -21.85
CA ASP A 270 -1.26 -9.33 -23.08
C ASP A 270 -2.31 -8.27 -22.73
N ALA A 271 -2.18 -7.08 -23.31
CA ALA A 271 -3.13 -5.98 -23.14
C ALA A 271 -3.97 -5.69 -24.39
N GLU A 272 -5.14 -5.10 -24.17
CA GLU A 272 -6.05 -4.69 -25.22
C GLU A 272 -5.44 -3.60 -26.12
N GLN A 273 -5.61 -3.72 -27.45
CA GLN A 273 -5.07 -2.78 -28.43
C GLN A 273 -5.74 -1.39 -28.39
N ASN A 274 -7.03 -1.34 -28.03
CA ASN A 274 -7.87 -0.14 -28.12
C ASN A 274 -8.14 0.55 -26.77
N GLY A 275 -7.54 0.09 -25.67
CA GLY A 275 -7.79 0.58 -24.31
C GLY A 275 -7.18 1.95 -23.98
N ILE A 276 -7.26 2.94 -24.86
CA ILE A 276 -6.76 4.30 -24.57
C ILE A 276 -7.93 5.17 -24.10
N ARG A 277 -8.34 5.01 -22.85
CA ARG A 277 -9.30 5.93 -22.20
C ARG A 277 -8.66 7.28 -21.85
N ASN A 278 -7.33 7.38 -21.72
CA ASN A 278 -6.64 8.65 -21.48
C ASN A 278 -5.31 8.75 -22.25
N ARG A 279 -5.28 9.48 -23.36
CA ARG A 279 -4.05 9.71 -24.17
C ARG A 279 -2.95 10.48 -23.41
N GLN A 280 -3.28 11.12 -22.29
CA GLN A 280 -2.41 12.13 -21.66
C GLN A 280 -1.24 11.51 -20.88
N HIS A 281 -1.48 10.52 -20.00
CA HIS A 281 -0.41 9.92 -19.20
C HIS A 281 0.53 9.07 -20.06
N HIS A 282 0.01 8.29 -21.01
CA HIS A 282 0.83 7.60 -21.99
C HIS A 282 1.70 8.57 -22.82
N ARG A 283 1.14 9.71 -23.27
CA ARG A 283 1.93 10.74 -23.97
C ARG A 283 3.00 11.36 -23.05
N ASN A 284 2.70 11.59 -21.77
CA ASN A 284 3.65 12.12 -20.81
C ASN A 284 4.80 11.14 -20.54
N LEU A 285 4.51 9.84 -20.38
CA LEU A 285 5.53 8.80 -20.27
C LEU A 285 6.39 8.71 -21.53
N VAL A 286 5.78 8.75 -22.71
CA VAL A 286 6.53 8.74 -23.98
C VAL A 286 7.38 10.01 -24.13
N LYS A 287 6.88 11.18 -23.71
CA LYS A 287 7.66 12.42 -23.67
C LYS A 287 8.84 12.33 -22.68
N LEU A 288 8.60 11.78 -21.50
CA LEU A 288 9.61 11.54 -20.48
C LEU A 288 10.72 10.62 -21.02
N LEU A 289 10.35 9.46 -21.56
CA LEU A 289 11.31 8.52 -22.14
C LEU A 289 12.11 9.16 -23.28
N ARG A 290 11.48 9.98 -24.13
CA ARG A 290 12.16 10.73 -25.20
C ARG A 290 13.08 11.81 -24.66
N GLN A 291 12.72 12.49 -23.57
CA GLN A 291 13.55 13.52 -22.95
C GLN A 291 14.78 12.91 -22.28
N ILE A 292 14.61 11.85 -21.49
CA ILE A 292 15.75 11.14 -20.90
C ILE A 292 16.65 10.56 -21.99
N GLN A 293 16.09 10.07 -23.10
CA GLN A 293 16.86 9.61 -24.26
C GLN A 293 17.67 10.73 -24.92
N LYS A 294 17.18 11.98 -24.90
CA LYS A 294 17.93 13.15 -25.41
C LYS A 294 19.06 13.56 -24.48
N GLU A 295 18.87 13.41 -23.17
CA GLU A 295 19.88 13.73 -22.14
C GLU A 295 21.01 12.66 -22.07
N ALA A 296 20.77 11.45 -22.58
CA ALA A 296 21.69 10.30 -22.48
C ALA A 296 22.75 10.13 -23.62
N ALA A 297 23.16 11.20 -24.34
CA ALA A 297 24.20 11.08 -25.41
C ALA A 297 25.65 10.96 -24.84
N PRO A 298 26.62 10.27 -25.49
CA PRO A 298 26.74 9.84 -26.89
C PRO A 298 26.92 8.31 -27.01
N VAL A 299 25.85 7.54 -26.77
CA VAL A 299 25.83 6.10 -27.04
C VAL A 299 24.94 5.84 -28.26
N SER A 300 25.28 4.85 -29.10
CA SER A 300 24.46 4.40 -30.23
C SER A 300 22.96 4.38 -29.87
N ARG A 301 22.09 4.90 -30.76
CA ARG A 301 20.63 5.07 -30.51
C ARG A 301 19.94 3.80 -30.02
N LYS A 302 20.46 2.62 -30.38
CA LYS A 302 19.88 1.33 -30.02
C LYS A 302 20.28 0.91 -28.60
N ASP A 303 21.56 1.06 -28.25
CA ASP A 303 22.10 0.67 -26.96
C ASP A 303 21.66 1.64 -25.84
N ALA A 304 21.54 2.94 -26.15
CA ALA A 304 21.00 3.92 -25.19
C ALA A 304 19.53 3.63 -24.81
N LYS A 305 18.72 3.13 -25.75
CA LYS A 305 17.31 2.78 -25.51
C LYS A 305 17.22 1.55 -24.60
N GLU A 306 18.04 0.53 -24.83
CA GLU A 306 18.07 -0.68 -24.00
C GLU A 306 18.56 -0.37 -22.57
N VAL A 307 19.62 0.43 -22.42
CA VAL A 307 20.11 0.86 -21.09
C VAL A 307 19.07 1.67 -20.32
N LEU A 308 18.31 2.53 -20.99
CA LEU A 308 17.21 3.30 -20.39
C LEU A 308 16.04 2.41 -19.98
N LEU A 309 15.62 1.47 -20.85
CA LEU A 309 14.56 0.52 -20.52
C LEU A 309 14.96 -0.34 -19.32
N VAL A 310 16.22 -0.79 -19.25
CA VAL A 310 16.73 -1.49 -18.08
C VAL A 310 16.67 -0.57 -16.86
N LYS A 311 17.21 0.64 -16.88
CA LYS A 311 17.17 1.55 -15.70
C LYS A 311 15.75 1.93 -15.23
N VAL A 312 14.80 2.09 -16.15
CA VAL A 312 13.41 2.48 -15.81
C VAL A 312 12.59 1.30 -15.33
N PHE A 313 12.81 0.11 -15.90
CA PHE A 313 11.97 -1.07 -15.66
C PHE A 313 12.62 -2.12 -14.76
N ASN A 314 13.91 -1.99 -14.41
CA ASN A 314 14.49 -2.75 -13.32
C ASN A 314 13.85 -2.26 -12.02
N ASP A 315 13.45 -3.20 -11.17
CA ASP A 315 12.99 -2.92 -9.81
C ASP A 315 11.64 -2.17 -9.69
N ILE A 316 10.81 -2.10 -10.74
CA ILE A 316 9.47 -1.47 -10.67
C ILE A 316 8.44 -2.28 -9.87
N PHE A 317 8.68 -3.57 -9.70
CA PHE A 317 7.86 -4.48 -8.92
C PHE A 317 8.64 -5.04 -7.72
N ARG A 318 7.92 -5.23 -6.63
CA ARG A 318 8.30 -6.12 -5.54
C ARG A 318 7.53 -7.42 -5.71
N LEU A 319 8.24 -8.50 -5.99
CA LEU A 319 7.66 -9.82 -6.22
C LEU A 319 7.72 -10.63 -4.93
N GLU A 320 6.61 -11.24 -4.55
CA GLU A 320 6.55 -12.16 -3.40
C GLU A 320 5.79 -13.42 -3.79
N ILE A 321 6.27 -14.58 -3.39
CA ILE A 321 5.61 -15.87 -3.65
C ILE A 321 5.34 -16.61 -2.34
N SER A 322 4.27 -17.39 -2.29
CA SER A 322 3.85 -18.10 -1.09
C SER A 322 4.71 -19.34 -0.81
N THR A 323 5.26 -19.42 0.39
CA THR A 323 6.16 -20.49 0.85
C THR A 323 5.79 -20.92 2.28
N PRO A 324 6.35 -22.03 2.82
CA PRO A 324 6.14 -22.43 4.20
C PRO A 324 6.49 -21.35 5.24
N TYR A 325 7.34 -20.40 4.88
CA TYR A 325 7.78 -19.27 5.72
C TYR A 325 6.93 -18.00 5.54
N GLY A 326 5.84 -18.07 4.75
CA GLY A 326 5.00 -16.93 4.39
C GLY A 326 5.36 -16.35 3.03
N TRP A 327 5.17 -15.03 2.86
CA TRP A 327 5.51 -14.33 1.63
C TRP A 327 7.04 -14.16 1.51
N THR A 328 7.66 -14.88 0.57
CA THR A 328 9.10 -14.79 0.30
C THR A 328 9.36 -13.90 -0.90
N VAL A 329 10.26 -12.93 -0.75
CA VAL A 329 10.60 -11.96 -1.79
C VAL A 329 11.48 -12.61 -2.87
N ILE A 330 11.18 -12.33 -4.14
CA ILE A 330 12.02 -12.71 -5.28
C ILE A 330 12.90 -11.52 -5.65
N GLU A 331 14.19 -11.60 -5.35
CA GLU A 331 15.12 -10.48 -5.47
C GLU A 331 15.45 -10.12 -6.92
N LYS A 332 15.52 -11.11 -7.81
CA LYS A 332 16.00 -10.93 -9.19
C LYS A 332 14.95 -11.33 -10.19
N TYR A 333 14.58 -10.38 -11.05
CA TYR A 333 13.71 -10.62 -12.18
C TYR A 333 14.09 -9.69 -13.35
N VAL A 334 13.58 -10.01 -14.53
CA VAL A 334 13.77 -9.24 -15.75
C VAL A 334 12.40 -8.93 -16.35
N ILE A 335 12.21 -7.68 -16.76
CA ILE A 335 11.02 -7.26 -17.50
C ILE A 335 11.36 -7.06 -18.98
N LYS A 336 10.51 -7.57 -19.86
CA LYS A 336 10.57 -7.39 -21.31
C LYS A 336 9.20 -6.94 -21.83
N GLY A 337 9.17 -6.33 -23.03
CA GLY A 337 7.93 -6.13 -23.78
C GLY A 337 7.46 -4.69 -24.00
N PHE A 338 8.18 -3.67 -23.52
CA PHE A 338 7.90 -2.25 -23.83
C PHE A 338 8.48 -1.78 -25.18
N SER A 339 8.53 -2.63 -26.20
CA SER A 339 8.98 -2.19 -27.53
C SER A 339 7.90 -1.36 -28.21
N GLU A 340 8.29 -0.27 -28.90
CA GLU A 340 7.38 0.53 -29.72
C GLU A 340 6.63 -0.37 -30.73
N PRO A 341 5.37 -0.05 -31.03
CA PRO A 341 4.54 -0.85 -31.92
C PRO A 341 5.09 -0.84 -33.34
N ALA A 342 5.89 -1.85 -33.68
CA ALA A 342 6.08 -2.25 -35.07
C ALA A 342 4.80 -2.99 -35.49
N HIS A 343 3.91 -2.29 -36.18
CA HIS A 343 2.82 -2.81 -37.02
C HIS A 343 2.10 -4.07 -36.47
N ASN A 344 0.95 -3.84 -35.80
CA ASN A 344 -0.07 -4.84 -35.47
C ASN A 344 0.15 -5.82 -34.29
N HIS A 345 0.99 -5.54 -33.29
CA HIS A 345 1.09 -6.44 -32.11
C HIS A 345 0.59 -5.80 -30.81
N THR A 346 -0.14 -6.59 -30.02
CA THR A 346 -0.66 -6.28 -28.68
C THR A 346 0.46 -5.78 -27.76
N ARG A 347 0.16 -4.80 -26.90
CA ARG A 347 1.10 -4.40 -25.84
C ARG A 347 1.27 -5.59 -24.90
N LYS A 348 2.50 -6.01 -24.65
CA LYS A 348 2.80 -7.20 -23.86
C LYS A 348 3.76 -6.85 -22.74
N LEU A 349 3.44 -7.24 -21.51
CA LEU A 349 4.34 -7.15 -20.36
C LEU A 349 4.82 -8.57 -20.05
N VAL A 350 6.13 -8.78 -20.05
CA VAL A 350 6.74 -10.09 -19.78
C VAL A 350 7.64 -9.97 -18.56
N LEU A 351 7.33 -10.71 -17.50
CA LEU A 351 8.10 -10.79 -16.28
C LEU A 351 8.76 -12.17 -16.20
N LYS A 352 10.08 -12.21 -16.01
CA LYS A 352 10.86 -13.44 -15.92
C LYS A 352 11.67 -13.46 -14.63
N PHE A 353 11.63 -14.56 -13.90
CA PHE A 353 12.44 -14.75 -12.70
C PHE A 353 12.83 -16.21 -12.54
N GLU A 354 13.83 -16.44 -11.70
CA GLU A 354 14.39 -17.76 -11.42
C GLU A 354 14.36 -17.99 -9.91
N LEU A 355 13.89 -19.16 -9.49
CA LEU A 355 14.02 -19.66 -8.14
C LEU A 355 15.13 -20.71 -8.14
N GLN A 356 16.19 -20.43 -7.40
CA GLN A 356 17.34 -21.33 -7.25
C GLN A 356 16.93 -22.63 -6.54
N GLU A 357 17.79 -23.63 -6.56
CA GLU A 357 17.52 -24.95 -5.97
C GLU A 357 17.32 -24.89 -4.44
N ASP A 358 17.98 -23.94 -3.76
CA ASP A 358 17.85 -23.67 -2.32
C ASP A 358 16.64 -22.81 -1.95
N PHE A 359 15.94 -22.23 -2.93
CA PHE A 359 14.73 -21.47 -2.68
C PHE A 359 13.63 -22.41 -2.15
N PRO A 360 12.85 -22.03 -1.13
CA PRO A 360 11.84 -22.91 -0.55
C PRO A 360 10.79 -23.38 -1.56
N GLU A 361 10.13 -24.49 -1.26
CA GLU A 361 8.97 -24.93 -2.03
C GLU A 361 7.84 -23.89 -2.00
N THR A 362 7.08 -23.82 -3.08
CA THR A 362 5.87 -23.00 -3.10
C THR A 362 4.69 -23.78 -2.52
N ILE A 363 3.88 -23.14 -1.69
CA ILE A 363 2.69 -23.78 -1.09
C ILE A 363 1.43 -22.93 -1.27
N PRO A 364 0.23 -23.53 -1.19
CA PRO A 364 -1.03 -22.78 -1.13
C PRO A 364 -1.04 -21.77 0.03
N CYS A 365 -1.78 -20.68 -0.13
CA CYS A 365 -1.86 -19.63 0.89
C CYS A 365 -2.89 -19.98 1.98
N ASP A 366 -2.60 -19.53 3.20
CA ASP A 366 -3.44 -19.68 4.39
C ASP A 366 -3.53 -18.35 5.18
N THR A 367 -4.56 -18.25 6.01
CA THR A 367 -4.84 -17.03 6.77
C THR A 367 -3.74 -16.66 7.77
N GLU A 368 -3.05 -17.64 8.37
CA GLU A 368 -2.05 -17.37 9.43
C GLU A 368 -0.75 -16.78 8.87
N ARG A 369 -0.14 -17.46 7.89
CA ARG A 369 1.16 -17.08 7.32
C ARG A 369 1.04 -16.02 6.25
N HIS A 370 -0.02 -16.08 5.45
CA HIS A 370 -0.16 -15.27 4.24
C HIS A 370 -1.20 -14.16 4.35
N ARG A 371 -2.10 -14.21 5.35
CA ARG A 371 -3.29 -13.36 5.47
C ARG A 371 -4.13 -13.36 4.18
N TYR A 372 -4.11 -14.48 3.47
CA TYR A 372 -4.76 -14.72 2.18
C TYR A 372 -4.95 -16.22 2.05
N GLU A 373 -6.10 -16.67 1.56
CA GLU A 373 -6.38 -18.09 1.35
C GLU A 373 -6.45 -18.41 -0.13
N SER A 374 -5.81 -19.51 -0.51
CA SER A 374 -5.90 -20.04 -1.87
C SER A 374 -5.65 -21.54 -1.90
N TYR A 375 -6.25 -22.23 -2.86
CA TYR A 375 -6.03 -23.66 -3.07
C TYR A 375 -4.68 -23.99 -3.73
N TYR A 376 -4.09 -23.02 -4.43
CA TYR A 376 -2.80 -23.15 -5.12
C TYR A 376 -1.84 -22.07 -4.65
N PRO A 377 -0.52 -22.25 -4.83
CA PRO A 377 0.44 -21.20 -4.55
C PRO A 377 0.12 -19.93 -5.31
N ALA A 378 0.50 -18.80 -4.72
CA ALA A 378 0.21 -17.49 -5.27
C ALA A 378 1.46 -16.62 -5.32
N ILE A 379 1.50 -15.76 -6.32
CA ILE A 379 2.51 -14.71 -6.49
C ILE A 379 1.85 -13.34 -6.38
N LYS A 380 2.42 -12.46 -5.56
CA LYS A 380 2.14 -11.04 -5.51
C LYS A 380 3.14 -10.28 -6.37
N ILE A 381 2.62 -9.43 -7.22
CA ILE A 381 3.33 -8.49 -8.07
C ILE A 381 2.94 -7.10 -7.59
N LEU A 382 3.67 -6.58 -6.61
CA LEU A 382 3.39 -5.28 -5.98
C LEU A 382 4.18 -4.18 -6.67
N LEU A 383 3.61 -2.98 -6.77
CA LEU A 383 4.35 -1.82 -7.28
C LEU A 383 5.43 -1.41 -6.28
N ASN A 384 6.66 -1.24 -6.75
CA ASN A 384 7.76 -0.79 -5.89
C ASN A 384 7.74 0.74 -5.76
N HIS A 385 7.56 1.22 -4.53
CA HIS A 385 7.59 2.66 -4.21
C HIS A 385 9.00 3.26 -4.31
N ASP A 386 10.03 2.43 -4.14
CA ASP A 386 11.43 2.84 -4.22
C ASP A 386 11.97 2.82 -5.67
N ALA A 387 11.14 2.44 -6.64
CA ALA A 387 11.51 2.45 -8.04
C ALA A 387 11.81 3.89 -8.50
N TRP A 388 12.80 4.03 -9.38
CA TRP A 388 13.17 5.33 -9.95
C TRP A 388 11.98 6.07 -10.59
N LEU A 389 11.02 5.32 -11.15
CA LEU A 389 9.74 5.82 -11.59
C LEU A 389 8.63 4.89 -11.11
N TYR A 390 7.77 5.38 -10.21
CA TYR A 390 6.64 4.61 -9.71
C TYR A 390 5.69 4.21 -10.86
N PRO A 391 5.43 2.90 -11.07
CA PRO A 391 4.83 2.43 -12.33
C PRO A 391 3.32 2.62 -12.44
N TYR A 392 2.68 3.16 -11.39
CA TYR A 392 1.23 3.27 -11.29
C TYR A 392 0.58 4.02 -12.47
N ALA A 393 1.17 5.15 -12.87
CA ALA A 393 0.56 6.04 -13.86
C ALA A 393 0.28 5.39 -15.22
N TRP A 394 1.05 4.37 -15.60
CA TRP A 394 0.86 3.64 -16.85
C TRP A 394 0.23 2.27 -16.64
N LEU A 395 0.47 1.60 -15.50
CA LEU A 395 -0.21 0.35 -15.17
C LEU A 395 -1.70 0.52 -14.92
N LYS A 396 -2.15 1.69 -14.42
CA LYS A 396 -3.59 2.00 -14.30
C LYS A 396 -4.32 1.98 -15.64
N GLU A 397 -3.61 2.17 -16.74
CA GLU A 397 -4.13 2.13 -18.11
C GLU A 397 -3.87 0.77 -18.80
N PHE A 398 -3.18 -0.16 -18.14
CA PHE A 398 -2.89 -1.48 -18.68
C PHE A 398 -4.07 -2.43 -18.44
N LEU A 399 -4.90 -2.60 -19.48
CA LEU A 399 -6.04 -3.51 -19.47
C LEU A 399 -5.63 -4.89 -20.01
N MET A 400 -5.49 -5.85 -19.10
CA MET A 400 -5.12 -7.23 -19.38
C MET A 400 -6.26 -7.97 -20.09
N VAL A 401 -5.94 -8.65 -21.18
CA VAL A 401 -6.85 -9.55 -21.91
C VAL A 401 -6.47 -11.02 -21.71
N LYS A 402 -5.18 -11.32 -21.55
CA LYS A 402 -4.67 -12.67 -21.40
C LYS A 402 -3.49 -12.70 -20.45
N ILE A 403 -3.41 -13.75 -19.64
CA ILE A 403 -2.24 -14.09 -18.83
C ILE A 403 -1.73 -15.44 -19.32
N ASN A 404 -0.43 -15.53 -19.65
CA ASN A 404 0.24 -16.79 -19.94
C ASN A 404 1.33 -17.01 -18.90
N ILE A 405 1.26 -18.14 -18.20
CA ILE A 405 2.27 -18.59 -17.25
C ILE A 405 3.06 -19.69 -17.94
N ARG A 406 4.39 -19.56 -18.02
CA ARG A 406 5.28 -20.64 -18.44
C ARG A 406 6.23 -20.96 -17.34
N VAL A 407 6.44 -22.25 -17.13
CA VAL A 407 7.40 -22.78 -16.17
C VAL A 407 8.33 -23.75 -16.87
N ASP A 408 9.61 -23.64 -16.54
CA ASP A 408 10.67 -24.55 -16.94
C ASP A 408 11.38 -24.97 -15.65
N VAL A 409 11.22 -26.23 -15.26
CA VAL A 409 11.73 -26.75 -14.00
C VAL A 409 12.77 -27.82 -14.30
N GLU A 410 13.93 -27.71 -13.68
CA GLU A 410 15.07 -28.59 -13.89
C GLU A 410 15.47 -29.30 -12.59
N GLY A 411 15.72 -30.61 -12.68
CA GLY A 411 16.36 -31.36 -11.60
C GLY A 411 15.45 -31.80 -10.45
N ILE A 412 14.18 -32.12 -10.72
CA ILE A 412 13.24 -32.63 -9.72
C ILE A 412 13.63 -34.07 -9.35
N ASN A 413 13.70 -34.37 -8.05
CA ASN A 413 14.07 -35.69 -7.55
C ASN A 413 12.84 -36.53 -7.15
N ASN A 414 11.74 -35.89 -6.74
CA ASN A 414 10.50 -36.53 -6.35
C ASN A 414 9.76 -37.10 -7.57
N VAL A 415 10.22 -38.26 -8.01
CA VAL A 415 9.73 -38.98 -9.18
C VAL A 415 9.17 -40.32 -8.74
N LEU A 416 7.87 -40.55 -8.97
CA LEU A 416 7.28 -41.86 -8.75
C LEU A 416 7.70 -42.80 -9.87
N PHE A 417 8.24 -43.96 -9.49
CA PHE A 417 8.74 -44.96 -10.43
C PHE A 417 8.03 -46.30 -10.21
N TYR A 418 7.58 -46.94 -11.29
CA TYR A 418 6.93 -48.24 -11.26
C TYR A 418 7.53 -49.16 -12.32
N ASN A 419 7.64 -50.43 -12.00
CA ASN A 419 7.93 -51.49 -12.96
C ASN A 419 7.02 -52.69 -12.67
N GLU A 420 7.35 -53.86 -13.19
CA GLU A 420 6.58 -55.09 -12.96
C GLU A 420 6.46 -55.51 -11.49
N LEU A 421 7.36 -55.05 -10.62
CA LEU A 421 7.34 -55.32 -9.18
C LEU A 421 6.46 -54.34 -8.40
N GLY A 422 5.88 -53.33 -9.08
CA GLY A 422 5.08 -52.27 -8.47
C GLY A 422 5.85 -50.98 -8.28
N LYS A 423 5.45 -50.19 -7.27
CA LYS A 423 6.10 -48.91 -6.91
C LYS A 423 7.49 -49.19 -6.33
N ILE A 424 8.51 -48.54 -6.90
CA ILE A 424 9.89 -48.66 -6.46
C ILE A 424 10.25 -47.49 -5.55
N ASP A 425 10.93 -47.79 -4.45
CA ASP A 425 11.61 -46.79 -3.64
C ASP A 425 12.90 -46.37 -4.36
N ASN A 426 12.95 -45.12 -4.78
CA ASN A 426 14.07 -44.54 -5.53
C ASN A 426 15.14 -43.90 -4.63
N SER A 427 15.08 -44.12 -3.30
CA SER A 427 16.11 -43.67 -2.35
C SER A 427 17.40 -44.50 -2.41
N MET A 428 17.33 -45.70 -2.99
CA MET A 428 18.48 -46.61 -3.19
C MET A 428 18.60 -47.03 -4.66
N PRO A 429 19.80 -47.45 -5.13
CA PRO A 429 19.95 -47.92 -6.51
C PRO A 429 19.04 -49.12 -6.83
N PHE A 430 18.36 -49.08 -7.98
CA PHE A 430 17.37 -50.08 -8.35
C PHE A 430 17.45 -50.51 -9.83
N ALA A 431 16.94 -51.71 -10.13
CA ALA A 431 16.83 -52.18 -11.52
C ALA A 431 15.56 -51.59 -12.17
N PRO A 432 15.66 -50.80 -13.24
CA PRO A 432 14.52 -50.07 -13.79
C PRO A 432 13.44 -50.99 -14.37
N PHE A 433 13.83 -52.17 -14.87
CA PHE A 433 12.91 -53.13 -15.48
C PHE A 433 12.50 -54.29 -14.57
N GLY A 434 12.94 -54.30 -13.30
CA GLY A 434 12.71 -55.42 -12.39
C GLY A 434 13.52 -56.65 -12.78
N ASN A 435 12.89 -57.83 -12.75
CA ASN A 435 13.52 -59.11 -13.08
C ASN A 435 13.44 -59.42 -14.58
N ASN A 436 12.47 -58.82 -15.28
CA ASN A 436 12.30 -58.97 -16.71
C ASN A 436 13.33 -58.12 -17.47
N THR A 437 14.20 -58.81 -18.20
CA THR A 437 15.29 -58.22 -18.98
C THR A 437 15.09 -58.41 -20.48
N GLU A 438 13.90 -58.84 -20.91
CA GLU A 438 13.57 -59.13 -22.30
C GLU A 438 12.97 -57.92 -23.04
N GLN A 439 12.89 -58.02 -24.37
CA GLN A 439 12.13 -57.05 -25.18
C GLN A 439 10.69 -56.97 -24.67
N GLY A 440 10.16 -55.76 -24.54
CA GLY A 440 8.85 -55.48 -23.95
C GLY A 440 8.88 -55.19 -22.45
N ALA A 441 10.02 -55.33 -21.78
CA ALA A 441 10.19 -54.85 -20.42
C ALA A 441 9.90 -53.34 -20.34
N TRP A 442 9.25 -52.93 -19.25
CA TRP A 442 8.69 -51.58 -19.15
C TRP A 442 8.88 -50.98 -17.76
N PHE A 443 8.83 -49.65 -17.72
CA PHE A 443 8.70 -48.88 -16.49
C PHE A 443 7.82 -47.65 -16.71
N VAL A 444 7.19 -47.18 -15.64
CA VAL A 444 6.32 -46.01 -15.62
C VAL A 444 6.90 -44.97 -14.67
N ILE A 445 6.87 -43.72 -15.10
CA ILE A 445 7.32 -42.56 -14.34
C ILE A 445 6.16 -41.57 -14.19
N GLY A 446 6.01 -40.98 -13.01
CA GLY A 446 5.08 -39.89 -12.76
C GLY A 446 5.63 -38.86 -11.79
N ASN A 447 5.10 -37.65 -11.85
CA ASN A 447 5.39 -36.61 -10.87
C ASN A 447 4.11 -35.80 -10.62
N TYR A 448 3.73 -35.65 -9.36
CA TYR A 448 2.47 -35.00 -8.96
C TYR A 448 2.42 -33.56 -9.46
N GLU A 449 3.47 -32.78 -9.19
CA GLU A 449 3.58 -31.37 -9.57
C GLU A 449 3.40 -31.14 -11.09
N MET A 450 4.08 -31.94 -11.91
CA MET A 450 4.02 -31.91 -13.37
C MET A 450 2.61 -32.29 -13.86
N SER A 451 1.98 -33.28 -13.22
CA SER A 451 0.66 -33.78 -13.60
C SER A 451 -0.45 -32.73 -13.48
N MET A 452 -0.30 -31.74 -12.61
CA MET A 452 -1.29 -30.67 -12.41
C MET A 452 -1.24 -29.56 -13.49
N LYS A 453 -0.31 -29.65 -14.44
CA LYS A 453 -0.05 -28.61 -15.44
C LYS A 453 -0.26 -29.12 -16.85
N LYS A 454 -0.53 -28.19 -17.77
CA LYS A 454 -0.53 -28.51 -19.20
C LYS A 454 0.92 -28.55 -19.70
N LEU A 455 1.41 -29.77 -19.81
CA LEU A 455 2.79 -30.09 -20.16
C LEU A 455 3.07 -29.82 -21.65
N LEU A 456 4.24 -29.25 -21.94
CA LEU A 456 4.76 -29.05 -23.30
C LEU A 456 5.80 -30.13 -23.64
N SER A 457 6.78 -30.31 -22.76
CA SER A 457 7.84 -31.30 -22.90
C SER A 457 8.36 -31.73 -21.53
N ALA A 458 8.94 -32.93 -21.45
CA ALA A 458 9.67 -33.41 -20.29
C ALA A 458 11.01 -34.04 -20.71
N ASP A 459 12.00 -33.92 -19.85
CA ASP A 459 13.31 -34.55 -19.98
C ASP A 459 13.54 -35.45 -18.77
N ILE A 460 14.01 -36.67 -19.01
CA ILE A 460 14.32 -37.64 -17.94
C ILE A 460 15.82 -37.89 -17.94
N HIS A 461 16.44 -37.64 -16.80
CA HIS A 461 17.85 -37.84 -16.57
C HIS A 461 18.02 -39.08 -15.69
N ILE A 462 18.77 -40.05 -16.20
CA ILE A 462 19.02 -41.31 -15.52
C ILE A 462 20.52 -41.42 -15.29
N ARG A 463 20.92 -41.48 -14.02
CA ARG A 463 22.28 -41.77 -13.63
C ARG A 463 22.41 -43.26 -13.31
N TRP A 464 23.38 -43.90 -13.94
CA TRP A 464 23.57 -45.34 -13.92
C TRP A 464 24.74 -45.74 -13.03
N GLN A 465 24.62 -46.92 -12.43
CA GLN A 465 25.68 -47.70 -11.82
C GLN A 465 25.82 -49.04 -12.57
N GLN A 466 27.01 -49.65 -12.43
CA GLN A 466 27.32 -50.96 -13.01
C GLN A 466 27.30 -51.01 -14.55
N LEU A 467 27.52 -49.88 -15.23
CA LEU A 467 27.75 -49.87 -16.68
C LEU A 467 29.16 -50.38 -17.03
N PRO A 468 29.34 -51.03 -18.21
CA PRO A 468 30.65 -51.44 -18.69
C PRO A 468 31.66 -50.29 -18.78
N ALA A 469 32.76 -50.41 -18.02
CA ALA A 469 33.78 -49.36 -17.93
C ALA A 469 34.80 -49.32 -19.09
N LYS A 470 34.87 -50.40 -19.90
CA LYS A 470 35.86 -50.55 -20.97
C LYS A 470 35.58 -49.60 -22.14
N ASP A 471 36.65 -49.19 -22.81
CA ASP A 471 36.53 -48.49 -24.10
C ASP A 471 35.80 -49.38 -25.11
N GLY A 472 34.90 -48.76 -25.88
CA GLY A 472 33.98 -49.44 -26.80
C GLY A 472 32.60 -49.77 -26.24
N GLY A 473 32.35 -49.59 -24.93
CA GLY A 473 31.01 -49.67 -24.34
C GLY A 473 30.33 -51.02 -24.52
N LEU A 474 29.06 -51.02 -24.92
CA LEU A 474 28.27 -52.24 -25.12
C LEU A 474 28.78 -53.09 -26.29
N PHE A 475 29.37 -52.46 -27.31
CA PHE A 475 29.94 -53.16 -28.47
C PHE A 475 31.05 -54.14 -28.08
N THR A 476 31.96 -53.73 -27.17
CA THR A 476 33.01 -54.62 -26.69
C THR A 476 32.52 -55.60 -25.63
N TYR A 477 31.50 -55.22 -24.85
CA TYR A 477 30.93 -56.07 -23.81
C TYR A 477 30.16 -57.27 -24.37
N TYR A 478 29.33 -57.03 -25.41
CA TYR A 478 28.48 -58.04 -26.06
C TYR A 478 29.11 -58.70 -27.29
N ARG A 479 30.41 -58.47 -27.56
CA ARG A 479 31.09 -58.96 -28.79
C ARG A 479 30.95 -60.47 -29.04
N GLU A 480 30.85 -61.27 -27.98
CA GLU A 480 30.76 -62.73 -28.07
C GLU A 480 29.31 -63.24 -28.20
N TYR A 481 28.32 -62.35 -28.24
CA TYR A 481 26.92 -62.68 -28.47
C TYR A 481 26.62 -62.72 -29.98
N ASP A 482 25.59 -63.47 -30.37
CA ASP A 482 25.22 -63.67 -31.77
C ASP A 482 24.77 -62.37 -32.47
N GLU A 483 24.29 -61.38 -31.70
CA GLU A 483 23.88 -60.07 -32.19
C GLU A 483 24.99 -59.02 -32.06
N LYS A 484 25.13 -58.16 -33.07
CA LYS A 484 26.04 -57.01 -33.04
C LYS A 484 25.45 -55.88 -32.18
N THR A 485 25.37 -56.11 -30.88
CA THR A 485 24.81 -55.16 -29.91
C THR A 485 25.83 -54.06 -29.61
N ASP A 486 25.42 -52.80 -29.69
CA ASP A 486 26.22 -51.61 -29.44
C ASP A 486 25.46 -50.59 -28.57
N ASN A 487 26.05 -49.42 -28.34
CA ASN A 487 25.43 -48.37 -27.50
C ASN A 487 24.08 -47.85 -28.06
N CYS A 488 23.79 -48.08 -29.34
CA CYS A 488 22.58 -47.64 -30.02
C CYS A 488 21.52 -48.75 -30.15
N SER A 489 21.81 -49.97 -29.70
CA SER A 489 20.88 -51.11 -29.83
C SER A 489 19.72 -51.06 -28.85
N PHE A 490 19.90 -50.50 -27.66
CA PHE A 490 18.87 -50.45 -26.62
C PHE A 490 17.96 -49.25 -26.81
N LYS A 491 16.76 -49.50 -27.34
CA LYS A 491 15.80 -48.45 -27.70
C LYS A 491 14.51 -48.54 -26.90
N LEU A 492 14.04 -47.40 -26.43
CA LEU A 492 12.81 -47.22 -25.69
C LEU A 492 11.76 -46.52 -26.56
N LYS A 493 10.53 -47.04 -26.50
CA LYS A 493 9.34 -46.35 -26.97
C LYS A 493 8.60 -45.75 -25.79
N THR A 494 8.26 -44.46 -25.89
CA THR A 494 7.55 -43.73 -24.83
C THR A 494 6.09 -43.52 -25.20
N ARG A 495 5.22 -43.65 -24.21
CA ARG A 495 3.79 -43.31 -24.26
C ARG A 495 3.45 -42.46 -23.04
N TYR A 496 2.39 -41.66 -23.13
CA TYR A 496 1.86 -40.91 -21.99
C TYR A 496 0.42 -41.33 -21.68
N LEU A 497 0.04 -41.31 -20.42
CA LEU A 497 -1.31 -41.65 -19.97
C LEU A 497 -2.20 -40.42 -20.09
N ALA A 498 -3.28 -40.52 -20.86
CA ALA A 498 -4.31 -39.48 -20.93
C ALA A 498 -5.68 -40.10 -21.22
N ASP A 499 -6.70 -39.65 -20.48
CA ASP A 499 -8.07 -40.17 -20.57
C ASP A 499 -8.13 -41.70 -20.36
N TYR A 500 -7.42 -42.23 -19.35
CA TYR A 500 -7.34 -43.67 -19.03
C TYR A 500 -6.69 -44.55 -20.11
N LYS A 501 -6.05 -43.96 -21.13
CA LYS A 501 -5.41 -44.68 -22.23
C LYS A 501 -3.98 -44.20 -22.46
N TRP A 502 -3.10 -45.14 -22.81
CA TRP A 502 -1.75 -44.83 -23.26
C TRP A 502 -1.80 -44.28 -24.68
N LYS A 503 -1.38 -43.03 -24.86
CA LYS A 503 -1.25 -42.35 -26.16
C LYS A 503 0.23 -42.27 -26.54
N GLU A 504 0.53 -42.30 -27.83
CA GLU A 504 1.92 -42.15 -28.33
C GLU A 504 2.38 -40.70 -28.20
N THR A 505 3.65 -40.48 -27.85
CA THR A 505 4.26 -39.16 -27.84
C THR A 505 4.48 -38.66 -29.28
N ASP A 506 4.73 -37.36 -29.45
CA ASP A 506 4.99 -36.77 -30.77
C ASP A 506 6.41 -37.06 -31.31
N ASN A 507 7.20 -37.82 -30.55
CA ASN A 507 8.55 -38.22 -30.91
C ASN A 507 8.51 -39.26 -32.04
N ARG A 508 9.18 -38.96 -33.18
CA ARG A 508 9.21 -39.85 -34.35
C ARG A 508 10.21 -41.00 -34.21
N GLU A 509 11.28 -40.78 -33.46
CA GLU A 509 12.35 -41.74 -33.25
C GLU A 509 12.28 -42.27 -31.81
N PRO A 510 12.60 -43.55 -31.57
CA PRO A 510 12.72 -44.09 -30.23
C PRO A 510 13.94 -43.51 -29.51
N PHE A 511 13.89 -43.51 -28.18
CA PHE A 511 14.98 -43.00 -27.36
C PHE A 511 16.03 -44.09 -27.12
N PHE A 512 17.30 -43.72 -27.06
CA PHE A 512 18.35 -44.64 -26.62
C PHE A 512 18.36 -44.73 -25.09
N LEU A 513 18.37 -45.95 -24.54
CA LEU A 513 18.41 -46.17 -23.10
C LEU A 513 19.74 -45.69 -22.50
N PHE A 514 20.83 -45.86 -23.24
CA PHE A 514 22.18 -45.50 -22.81
C PHE A 514 22.75 -44.35 -23.65
N SER A 515 23.62 -43.56 -23.03
CA SER A 515 24.41 -42.52 -23.69
C SER A 515 25.89 -42.88 -23.68
N SER A 516 26.65 -42.39 -24.64
CA SER A 516 28.12 -42.42 -24.63
C SER A 516 28.72 -41.07 -24.26
N VAL A 517 29.99 -41.07 -23.84
CA VAL A 517 30.75 -39.85 -23.47
C VAL A 517 30.86 -38.90 -24.66
N VAL A 518 31.09 -39.45 -25.85
CA VAL A 518 31.06 -38.70 -27.11
C VAL A 518 29.69 -38.90 -27.74
N LYS A 519 29.05 -37.81 -28.18
CA LYS A 519 27.75 -37.84 -28.85
C LYS A 519 27.90 -37.44 -30.32
N ASP A 520 26.99 -37.90 -31.16
CA ASP A 520 26.94 -37.46 -32.56
C ASP A 520 26.41 -36.01 -32.68
N LYS A 521 26.32 -35.49 -33.92
CA LYS A 521 25.80 -34.13 -34.19
C LYS A 521 24.34 -33.93 -33.77
N LYS A 522 23.56 -35.00 -33.62
CA LYS A 522 22.16 -35.00 -33.17
C LYS A 522 22.04 -35.19 -31.65
N GLY A 523 23.14 -35.46 -30.95
CA GLY A 523 23.16 -35.74 -29.51
C GLY A 523 22.94 -37.21 -29.15
N ASN A 524 22.91 -38.11 -30.14
CA ASN A 524 22.74 -39.55 -29.93
C ASN A 524 24.05 -40.21 -29.46
N PRO A 525 23.97 -41.39 -28.82
CA PRO A 525 25.16 -42.18 -28.51
C PRO A 525 25.93 -42.56 -29.77
N CYS A 526 27.26 -42.60 -29.63
CA CYS A 526 28.16 -43.19 -30.61
C CYS A 526 28.27 -44.71 -30.33
N PRO A 527 28.09 -45.57 -31.35
CA PRO A 527 28.02 -47.03 -31.21
C PRO A 527 29.15 -47.70 -30.42
N GLN A 528 30.41 -47.31 -30.68
CA GLN A 528 31.61 -47.99 -30.19
C GLN A 528 32.48 -47.09 -29.31
N HIS A 529 31.85 -46.27 -28.47
CA HIS A 529 32.54 -45.41 -27.51
C HIS A 529 32.25 -45.82 -26.08
N LYS A 530 33.05 -45.31 -25.14
CA LYS A 530 32.79 -45.46 -23.70
C LYS A 530 31.41 -44.90 -23.35
N LEU A 531 30.67 -45.64 -22.52
CA LEU A 531 29.38 -45.22 -21.99
C LEU A 531 29.54 -44.03 -21.03
N SER A 532 28.54 -43.17 -21.01
CA SER A 532 28.38 -42.13 -20.00
C SER A 532 27.58 -42.69 -18.84
N ASP A 533 27.94 -42.29 -17.62
CA ASP A 533 27.18 -42.64 -16.42
C ASP A 533 25.81 -41.95 -16.37
N GLU A 534 25.54 -40.97 -17.24
CA GLU A 534 24.26 -40.29 -17.35
C GLU A 534 23.64 -40.49 -18.74
N SER A 535 22.38 -40.87 -18.78
CA SER A 535 21.55 -40.92 -19.98
C SER A 535 20.41 -39.92 -19.88
N VAL A 536 20.11 -39.22 -20.97
CA VAL A 536 19.06 -38.20 -20.99
C VAL A 536 18.07 -38.50 -22.10
N LEU A 537 16.82 -38.78 -21.71
CA LEU A 537 15.69 -38.90 -22.61
C LEU A 537 15.12 -37.49 -22.81
N LYS A 538 15.61 -36.78 -23.84
CA LYS A 538 15.31 -35.36 -24.06
C LYS A 538 14.04 -35.14 -24.88
N ASP A 539 13.33 -34.06 -24.57
CA ASP A 539 12.25 -33.49 -25.37
C ASP A 539 11.11 -34.48 -25.63
N ILE A 540 10.63 -35.12 -24.56
CA ILE A 540 9.44 -35.98 -24.59
C ILE A 540 8.21 -35.08 -24.73
N ARG A 541 7.69 -34.94 -25.95
CA ARG A 541 6.59 -34.01 -26.27
C ARG A 541 5.24 -34.70 -26.17
N VAL A 542 4.30 -34.02 -25.50
CA VAL A 542 2.91 -34.47 -25.37
C VAL A 542 1.97 -33.51 -26.07
N LYS A 543 0.89 -34.03 -26.66
CA LYS A 543 -0.15 -33.20 -27.31
C LYS A 543 -1.23 -32.74 -26.35
N ASP A 544 -1.85 -33.71 -25.67
CA ASP A 544 -3.07 -33.47 -24.90
C ASP A 544 -3.05 -34.34 -23.63
N MET A 545 -2.05 -34.09 -22.78
CA MET A 545 -2.04 -34.63 -21.42
C MET A 545 -2.84 -33.67 -20.54
N LYS A 546 -4.05 -34.11 -20.15
CA LYS A 546 -4.94 -33.28 -19.33
C LYS A 546 -4.41 -33.19 -17.89
N PRO A 547 -4.40 -31.99 -17.29
CA PRO A 547 -4.05 -31.83 -15.90
C PRO A 547 -4.86 -32.73 -14.97
N VAL A 548 -4.18 -33.27 -13.95
CA VAL A 548 -4.76 -34.10 -12.90
C VAL A 548 -4.93 -33.25 -11.65
N TYR A 549 -6.13 -33.27 -11.08
CA TYR A 549 -6.47 -32.48 -9.92
C TYR A 549 -6.96 -33.37 -8.78
N MET A 550 -6.03 -33.78 -7.93
CA MET A 550 -6.25 -34.56 -6.72
C MET A 550 -5.24 -34.13 -5.67
N THR A 551 -5.30 -34.71 -4.48
CA THR A 551 -4.25 -34.50 -3.47
C THR A 551 -2.98 -35.26 -3.86
N GLU A 552 -1.85 -34.86 -3.30
CA GLU A 552 -0.56 -35.53 -3.54
C GLU A 552 -0.58 -36.98 -3.01
N ASP A 553 -1.25 -37.21 -1.88
CA ASP A 553 -1.38 -38.55 -1.27
C ASP A 553 -2.22 -39.51 -2.14
N ASP A 554 -3.20 -39.00 -2.87
CA ASP A 554 -4.03 -39.77 -3.79
C ASP A 554 -3.34 -40.01 -5.16
N TYR A 555 -2.22 -39.34 -5.43
CA TYR A 555 -1.52 -39.42 -6.69
C TYR A 555 -0.64 -40.68 -6.77
N ASP A 556 -1.24 -41.78 -7.23
CA ASP A 556 -0.58 -43.08 -7.39
C ASP A 556 -0.90 -43.70 -8.77
N TYR A 557 -0.03 -44.58 -9.27
CA TYR A 557 -0.27 -45.31 -10.51
C TYR A 557 -1.08 -46.58 -10.25
N ASN A 558 -2.33 -46.58 -10.73
CA ASN A 558 -3.26 -47.70 -10.62
C ASN A 558 -4.28 -47.67 -11.79
N ILE A 559 -5.20 -48.64 -11.80
CA ILE A 559 -6.20 -48.78 -12.87
C ILE A 559 -7.13 -47.55 -12.99
N ARG A 560 -7.28 -46.78 -11.91
CA ARG A 560 -8.10 -45.56 -11.86
C ARG A 560 -7.31 -44.31 -12.27
N SER A 561 -6.01 -44.40 -12.50
CA SER A 561 -5.20 -43.27 -12.93
C SER A 561 -5.65 -42.76 -14.29
N LYS A 562 -6.03 -41.48 -14.34
CA LYS A 562 -6.59 -40.85 -15.55
C LYS A 562 -5.52 -40.30 -16.47
N SER A 563 -4.48 -39.67 -15.91
CA SER A 563 -3.37 -39.03 -16.63
C SER A 563 -2.16 -38.83 -15.70
N GLY A 564 -1.10 -38.15 -16.16
CA GLY A 564 0.05 -37.76 -15.32
C GLY A 564 1.31 -38.63 -15.43
N PHE A 565 1.24 -39.75 -16.16
CA PHE A 565 2.30 -40.76 -16.19
C PHE A 565 2.88 -40.97 -17.59
N PHE A 566 4.16 -41.31 -17.65
CA PHE A 566 4.89 -41.75 -18.84
C PHE A 566 5.24 -43.22 -18.72
N ASN A 567 5.01 -43.99 -19.77
CA ASN A 567 5.40 -45.38 -19.88
C ASN A 567 6.53 -45.52 -20.89
N PHE A 568 7.58 -46.23 -20.53
CA PHE A 568 8.73 -46.54 -21.36
C PHE A 568 8.80 -48.05 -21.54
N VAL A 569 8.81 -48.48 -22.80
CA VAL A 569 8.87 -49.89 -23.16
C VAL A 569 10.12 -50.14 -24.01
N MET A 570 10.91 -51.13 -23.63
CA MET A 570 12.08 -51.56 -24.41
C MET A 570 11.61 -52.27 -25.68
N ILE A 571 11.93 -51.70 -26.84
CA ILE A 571 11.51 -52.25 -28.14
C ILE A 571 12.66 -52.91 -28.89
N GLU A 572 13.92 -52.61 -28.56
CA GLU A 572 15.10 -53.26 -29.14
C GLU A 572 16.19 -53.35 -28.06
N PRO A 573 17.08 -54.35 -28.11
CA PRO A 573 17.12 -55.47 -29.09
C PRO A 573 16.15 -56.62 -28.74
N GLU A 574 15.94 -57.58 -29.65
CA GLU A 574 15.03 -58.73 -29.43
C GLU A 574 15.51 -59.62 -28.25
N MET A 575 16.82 -59.76 -28.10
CA MET A 575 17.43 -60.45 -26.96
C MET A 575 17.26 -59.74 -25.61
N GLY A 576 16.76 -58.50 -25.58
CA GLY A 576 16.77 -57.63 -24.40
C GLY A 576 18.19 -57.40 -23.89
N PHE A 577 18.45 -57.54 -22.59
CA PHE A 577 19.83 -57.53 -22.06
C PHE A 577 20.60 -58.82 -22.34
N GLY A 578 19.95 -59.87 -22.85
CA GLY A 578 20.63 -61.08 -23.32
C GLY A 578 20.64 -62.26 -22.34
N GLU A 579 19.78 -62.28 -21.33
CA GLU A 579 19.72 -63.38 -20.34
C GLU A 579 19.46 -64.76 -20.99
N LYS A 580 18.50 -64.83 -21.92
CA LYS A 580 18.25 -66.05 -22.71
C LYS A 580 19.43 -66.40 -23.63
N ALA A 581 20.00 -65.40 -24.30
CA ALA A 581 21.14 -65.58 -25.20
C ALA A 581 22.39 -66.07 -24.45
N TYR A 582 22.68 -65.49 -23.29
CA TYR A 582 23.79 -65.88 -22.42
C TYR A 582 23.64 -67.33 -21.95
N ARG A 583 22.46 -67.73 -21.45
CA ARG A 583 22.23 -69.12 -21.02
C ARG A 583 22.47 -70.12 -22.15
N ARG A 584 21.97 -69.82 -23.36
CA ARG A 584 22.21 -70.66 -24.55
C ARG A 584 23.69 -70.75 -24.89
N LEU A 585 24.36 -69.62 -25.06
CA LEU A 585 25.77 -69.56 -25.45
C LEU A 585 26.69 -70.19 -24.39
N PHE A 586 26.39 -69.99 -23.11
CA PHE A 586 27.12 -70.60 -22.00
C PHE A 586 26.94 -72.13 -21.96
N SER A 587 25.72 -72.63 -22.17
CA SER A 587 25.47 -74.08 -22.33
C SER A 587 26.20 -74.68 -23.53
N ASP A 588 26.17 -74.00 -24.68
CA ASP A 588 26.89 -74.44 -25.88
C ASP A 588 28.40 -74.46 -25.66
N GLN A 589 28.95 -73.48 -24.91
CA GLN A 589 30.36 -73.49 -24.53
C GLN A 589 30.71 -74.63 -23.57
N LEU A 590 29.86 -74.96 -22.60
CA LEU A 590 30.08 -76.07 -21.68
C LEU A 590 30.06 -77.42 -22.41
N ILE A 591 29.13 -77.63 -23.34
CA ILE A 591 29.05 -78.83 -24.18
C ILE A 591 30.26 -78.93 -25.11
N ASN A 592 30.68 -77.84 -25.75
CA ASN A 592 31.83 -77.87 -26.63
C ASN A 592 33.16 -78.06 -25.89
N LYS A 593 33.27 -77.57 -24.65
CA LYS A 593 34.45 -77.75 -23.78
C LYS A 593 34.61 -79.20 -23.32
N SER A 594 33.52 -79.95 -23.15
CA SER A 594 33.59 -81.39 -22.85
C SER A 594 34.00 -82.23 -24.07
N LEU A 595 33.70 -81.76 -25.29
CA LEU A 595 34.00 -82.47 -26.54
C LEU A 595 35.36 -82.12 -27.17
N ARG A 596 35.86 -80.88 -27.01
CA ARG A 596 37.15 -80.44 -27.60
C ARG A 596 37.89 -79.50 -26.65
N LYS A 597 39.16 -79.80 -26.33
CA LYS A 597 40.08 -78.94 -25.54
C LYS A 597 40.53 -77.69 -26.32
N LYS A 598 39.62 -76.90 -26.86
CA LYS A 598 39.94 -75.56 -27.43
C LYS A 598 39.76 -74.47 -26.37
N LYS A 599 40.65 -73.49 -26.40
CA LYS A 599 40.63 -72.30 -25.54
C LYS A 599 39.56 -71.35 -26.10
N ASN A 600 38.35 -71.37 -25.54
CA ASN A 600 37.28 -70.45 -25.92
C ASN A 600 37.39 -69.13 -25.15
N SER A 601 36.96 -68.03 -25.77
CA SER A 601 36.80 -66.72 -25.15
C SER A 601 35.76 -66.78 -24.03
N SER A 602 36.03 -66.07 -22.92
CA SER A 602 35.07 -65.93 -21.81
C SER A 602 33.90 -65.06 -22.29
N ILE A 603 32.68 -65.59 -22.22
CA ILE A 603 31.45 -64.83 -22.47
C ILE A 603 31.14 -64.02 -21.21
N ASN A 604 30.89 -62.71 -21.36
CA ASN A 604 30.46 -61.88 -20.25
C ASN A 604 28.98 -62.15 -19.94
N PRO A 605 28.56 -62.17 -18.66
CA PRO A 605 27.14 -62.20 -18.32
C PRO A 605 26.43 -60.94 -18.86
N PRO A 606 25.09 -60.94 -19.00
CA PRO A 606 24.29 -59.77 -19.34
C PRO A 606 24.54 -58.61 -18.38
N ILE A 607 24.43 -57.37 -18.87
CA ILE A 607 24.48 -56.21 -17.98
C ILE A 607 23.22 -56.16 -17.10
N THR A 608 23.40 -55.74 -15.84
CA THR A 608 22.32 -55.44 -14.90
C THR A 608 22.41 -53.97 -14.52
N PRO A 609 21.97 -53.04 -15.39
CA PRO A 609 22.14 -51.62 -15.16
C PRO A 609 21.28 -51.18 -13.98
N LEU A 610 21.90 -50.58 -12.98
CA LEU A 610 21.18 -50.02 -11.83
C LEU A 610 21.03 -48.52 -12.01
N VAL A 611 19.83 -48.01 -11.79
CA VAL A 611 19.58 -46.56 -11.70
C VAL A 611 20.03 -46.13 -10.32
N GLU A 612 21.08 -45.32 -10.25
CA GLU A 612 21.55 -44.68 -9.01
C GLU A 612 20.64 -43.52 -8.62
N ARG A 613 20.27 -42.69 -9.61
CA ARG A 613 19.42 -41.53 -9.39
C ARG A 613 18.65 -41.24 -10.68
N ILE A 614 17.40 -40.84 -10.51
CA ILE A 614 16.56 -40.36 -11.59
C ILE A 614 16.10 -38.94 -11.28
N THR A 615 16.20 -38.03 -12.24
CA THR A 615 15.66 -36.69 -12.11
C THR A 615 14.81 -36.33 -13.32
N LEU A 616 13.83 -35.46 -13.08
CA LEU A 616 12.87 -34.98 -14.07
C LEU A 616 13.06 -33.48 -14.28
N SER A 617 13.06 -33.06 -15.54
CA SER A 617 12.92 -31.66 -15.93
C SER A 617 11.68 -31.53 -16.81
N TYR A 618 10.94 -30.44 -16.70
CA TYR A 618 9.72 -30.27 -17.49
C TYR A 618 9.45 -28.82 -17.88
N LYS A 619 8.74 -28.65 -19.00
CA LYS A 619 8.23 -27.37 -19.47
C LYS A 619 6.71 -27.42 -19.53
N ALA A 620 6.05 -26.49 -18.87
CA ALA A 620 4.59 -26.42 -18.86
C ALA A 620 4.10 -24.99 -19.09
N THR A 621 2.83 -24.86 -19.50
CA THR A 621 2.21 -23.56 -19.71
C THR A 621 0.76 -23.54 -19.26
N GLU A 622 0.30 -22.40 -18.78
CA GLU A 622 -1.11 -22.13 -18.51
C GLU A 622 -1.53 -20.86 -19.26
N ASP A 623 -2.59 -20.97 -20.05
CA ASP A 623 -3.15 -19.89 -20.88
C ASP A 623 -4.51 -19.47 -20.31
N ILE A 624 -4.58 -18.28 -19.73
CA ILE A 624 -5.79 -17.72 -19.13
C ILE A 624 -6.28 -16.55 -19.98
N ASP A 625 -7.45 -16.69 -20.62
CA ASP A 625 -8.12 -15.58 -21.31
C ASP A 625 -9.10 -14.91 -20.35
N LEU A 626 -8.76 -13.70 -19.90
CA LEU A 626 -9.52 -12.96 -18.89
C LEU A 626 -10.89 -12.48 -19.40
N ARG A 627 -11.12 -12.52 -20.71
CA ARG A 627 -12.38 -12.12 -21.34
C ARG A 627 -13.38 -13.28 -21.42
N ILE A 628 -13.00 -14.48 -21.02
CA ILE A 628 -13.87 -15.66 -21.13
C ILE A 628 -14.01 -16.26 -19.74
N PHE A 629 -15.21 -16.15 -19.15
CA PHE A 629 -15.53 -16.89 -17.96
C PHE A 629 -15.53 -18.40 -18.25
N ARG A 630 -14.69 -19.14 -17.52
CA ARG A 630 -14.69 -20.61 -17.51
C ARG A 630 -15.05 -21.08 -16.11
N LYS A 631 -16.13 -21.85 -15.99
CA LYS A 631 -16.62 -22.37 -14.70
C LYS A 631 -15.61 -23.27 -13.98
N GLU A 632 -14.72 -23.92 -14.74
CA GLU A 632 -13.67 -24.83 -14.23
C GLU A 632 -12.31 -24.14 -14.09
N GLU A 633 -12.25 -22.81 -14.20
CA GLU A 633 -11.02 -22.07 -14.05
C GLU A 633 -10.51 -22.15 -12.61
N ARG A 634 -9.24 -22.55 -12.47
CA ARG A 634 -8.60 -22.71 -11.16
C ARG A 634 -7.66 -21.57 -10.81
N THR A 635 -7.26 -20.81 -11.83
CA THR A 635 -6.46 -19.61 -11.63
C THR A 635 -7.33 -18.48 -11.11
N VAL A 636 -6.93 -17.92 -9.97
CA VAL A 636 -7.57 -16.77 -9.34
C VAL A 636 -6.66 -15.57 -9.50
N VAL A 637 -7.19 -14.49 -10.04
CA VAL A 637 -6.49 -13.21 -10.13
C VAL A 637 -7.17 -12.21 -9.21
N SER A 638 -6.39 -11.56 -8.37
CA SER A 638 -6.86 -10.64 -7.34
C SER A 638 -6.05 -9.35 -7.38
N HIS A 639 -6.69 -8.21 -7.10
CA HIS A 639 -5.98 -6.97 -6.81
C HIS A 639 -5.57 -6.90 -5.36
N VAL A 640 -4.32 -6.53 -5.13
CA VAL A 640 -3.85 -6.03 -3.83
C VAL A 640 -4.10 -4.52 -3.84
N TYR A 641 -4.87 -4.03 -2.89
CA TYR A 641 -5.26 -2.63 -2.75
C TYR A 641 -5.24 -2.22 -1.26
N PRO A 642 -5.33 -0.92 -0.91
CA PRO A 642 -5.10 -0.44 0.46
C PRO A 642 -5.91 -1.13 1.56
N PHE A 643 -7.10 -1.66 1.25
CA PHE A 643 -7.97 -2.31 2.23
C PHE A 643 -7.93 -3.85 2.19
N GLY A 644 -7.02 -4.43 1.41
CA GLY A 644 -6.77 -5.88 1.38
C GLY A 644 -6.62 -6.45 -0.02
N ILE A 645 -7.13 -7.66 -0.21
CA ILE A 645 -7.04 -8.39 -1.48
C ILE A 645 -8.45 -8.66 -1.99
N ARG A 646 -8.72 -8.34 -3.27
CA ARG A 646 -10.02 -8.52 -3.91
C ARG A 646 -9.88 -9.33 -5.19
N GLN A 647 -10.58 -10.45 -5.27
CA GLN A 647 -10.67 -11.25 -6.49
C GLN A 647 -11.32 -10.43 -7.63
N ILE A 648 -10.65 -10.43 -8.79
CA ILE A 648 -11.13 -9.82 -10.03
C ILE A 648 -11.35 -10.84 -11.14
N TYR A 649 -10.75 -12.04 -11.06
CA TYR A 649 -10.99 -13.15 -11.97
C TYR A 649 -11.02 -14.48 -11.18
N PRO A 650 -11.93 -15.42 -11.49
CA PRO A 650 -12.97 -15.35 -12.53
C PRO A 650 -14.00 -14.22 -12.30
N ALA A 651 -14.36 -13.50 -13.37
CA ALA A 651 -15.29 -12.36 -13.33
C ALA A 651 -16.66 -12.74 -13.90
N ALA A 652 -17.73 -12.12 -13.41
CA ALA A 652 -19.07 -12.29 -13.99
C ALA A 652 -19.20 -11.66 -15.39
N GLU A 653 -18.36 -10.67 -15.70
CA GLU A 653 -18.36 -9.95 -16.97
C GLU A 653 -17.13 -10.30 -17.81
N ASN A 654 -17.36 -10.60 -19.09
CA ASN A 654 -16.36 -10.93 -20.09
C ASN A 654 -15.69 -9.66 -20.65
N LYS A 655 -14.84 -9.01 -19.85
CA LYS A 655 -14.14 -7.77 -20.24
C LYS A 655 -12.67 -7.76 -19.84
N PRO A 656 -11.82 -6.95 -20.51
CA PRO A 656 -10.44 -6.74 -20.08
C PRO A 656 -10.39 -6.24 -18.63
N LEU A 657 -9.40 -6.70 -17.88
CA LEU A 657 -9.24 -6.37 -16.46
C LEU A 657 -8.04 -5.43 -16.26
N PRO A 658 -8.16 -4.36 -15.45
CA PRO A 658 -7.03 -3.50 -15.13
C PRO A 658 -5.93 -4.29 -14.40
N PHE A 659 -4.66 -3.92 -14.57
CA PHE A 659 -3.53 -4.57 -13.89
C PHE A 659 -3.43 -4.18 -12.41
N VAL A 660 -3.80 -2.94 -12.08
CA VAL A 660 -3.78 -2.40 -10.71
C VAL A 660 -5.11 -1.75 -10.35
N PHE A 661 -5.39 -1.68 -9.05
CA PHE A 661 -6.50 -0.90 -8.51
C PHE A 661 -6.38 0.57 -8.92
N SER A 662 -7.49 1.17 -9.35
CA SER A 662 -7.50 2.58 -9.75
C SER A 662 -8.77 3.30 -9.33
N LEU A 663 -8.61 4.60 -9.12
CA LEU A 663 -9.67 5.55 -8.84
C LEU A 663 -9.67 6.63 -9.91
N ASP A 664 -10.81 7.29 -10.05
CA ASP A 664 -11.04 8.40 -10.98
C ASP A 664 -10.60 9.77 -10.44
N THR A 665 -10.29 9.86 -9.15
CA THR A 665 -9.82 11.07 -8.46
C THR A 665 -8.53 10.80 -7.70
N ASP A 666 -7.60 11.78 -7.74
CA ASP A 666 -6.27 11.63 -7.14
C ASP A 666 -6.27 11.81 -5.62
N ALA A 667 -7.24 12.56 -5.07
CA ALA A 667 -7.42 12.77 -3.63
C ALA A 667 -8.84 12.37 -3.21
N ASN A 668 -8.96 11.62 -2.12
CA ASN A 668 -10.22 11.04 -1.66
C ASN A 668 -10.29 11.04 -0.13
N ILE A 669 -11.48 11.31 0.41
CA ILE A 669 -11.83 11.02 1.81
C ILE A 669 -12.87 9.91 1.82
N LEU A 670 -12.64 8.89 2.63
CA LEU A 670 -13.42 7.67 2.69
C LEU A 670 -14.06 7.54 4.07
N PHE A 671 -15.35 7.22 4.13
CA PHE A 671 -16.09 6.98 5.36
C PHE A 671 -16.74 5.60 5.28
N GLY A 672 -16.34 4.70 6.18
CA GLY A 672 -16.96 3.39 6.35
C GLY A 672 -18.07 3.47 7.38
N LEU A 673 -19.32 3.27 6.95
CA LEU A 673 -20.51 3.35 7.78
C LEU A 673 -21.06 1.96 8.12
N LYS A 674 -21.30 1.69 9.41
CA LYS A 674 -21.99 0.49 9.90
C LYS A 674 -23.48 0.76 10.13
N GLU A 675 -24.27 -0.31 10.11
CA GLU A 675 -25.71 -0.31 10.44
C GLU A 675 -26.61 0.56 9.55
N VAL A 676 -26.08 1.11 8.45
CA VAL A 676 -26.85 1.78 7.41
C VAL A 676 -27.80 0.78 6.76
N GLN A 677 -29.11 1.03 6.74
CA GLN A 677 -30.14 0.18 6.14
C GLN A 677 -30.44 0.56 4.68
N GLY A 678 -30.24 1.83 4.31
CA GLY A 678 -30.69 2.39 3.04
C GLY A 678 -32.07 3.07 3.17
N ASP A 679 -32.39 3.94 2.20
CA ASP A 679 -33.56 4.85 2.25
C ASP A 679 -33.59 5.70 3.55
N GLU A 680 -32.43 6.25 3.92
CA GLU A 680 -32.28 7.01 5.15
C GLU A 680 -31.32 8.20 5.01
N PHE A 681 -31.33 9.08 6.02
CA PHE A 681 -30.39 10.20 6.09
C PHE A 681 -29.24 9.90 7.03
N VAL A 682 -28.02 10.08 6.53
CA VAL A 682 -26.80 10.10 7.33
C VAL A 682 -26.35 11.56 7.47
N ASN A 683 -26.07 11.98 8.71
CA ASN A 683 -25.56 13.31 9.02
C ASN A 683 -24.12 13.17 9.51
N LEU A 684 -23.17 13.69 8.73
CA LEU A 684 -21.75 13.68 9.08
C LEU A 684 -21.36 15.08 9.56
N PHE A 685 -20.93 15.20 10.81
CA PHE A 685 -20.24 16.40 11.28
C PHE A 685 -18.74 16.17 11.12
N ILE A 686 -18.06 17.11 10.47
CA ILE A 686 -16.62 17.06 10.26
C ILE A 686 -16.03 18.34 10.85
N ASP A 687 -15.11 18.16 11.79
CA ASP A 687 -14.36 19.25 12.37
C ASP A 687 -13.04 19.44 11.62
N PHE A 688 -12.78 20.67 11.22
CA PHE A 688 -11.61 21.05 10.44
C PHE A 688 -10.83 22.12 11.20
N PHE A 689 -9.50 22.08 11.11
CA PHE A 689 -8.67 23.19 11.53
C PHE A 689 -8.97 24.45 10.72
N PRO A 690 -9.02 25.63 11.36
CA PRO A 690 -9.31 26.87 10.66
C PRO A 690 -8.17 27.22 9.69
N GLN A 691 -8.48 27.29 8.39
CA GLN A 691 -7.53 27.80 7.40
C GLN A 691 -7.29 29.30 7.58
N LYS A 692 -6.02 29.70 7.71
CA LYS A 692 -5.60 31.11 7.78
C LYS A 692 -5.56 31.80 6.41
N LYS A 693 -5.66 31.03 5.32
CA LYS A 693 -5.47 31.53 3.95
C LYS A 693 -6.81 31.95 3.35
N GLU A 694 -6.87 33.16 2.79
CA GLU A 694 -8.02 33.58 1.99
C GLU A 694 -8.07 32.76 0.69
N VAL A 695 -9.22 32.12 0.45
CA VAL A 695 -9.47 31.28 -0.74
C VAL A 695 -10.42 32.02 -1.67
N GLN A 696 -10.02 32.20 -2.93
CA GLN A 696 -10.89 32.77 -3.95
C GLN A 696 -11.97 31.76 -4.39
N LEU A 697 -13.10 32.26 -4.91
CA LEU A 697 -14.19 31.41 -5.45
C LEU A 697 -13.70 30.39 -6.50
N SER A 698 -12.72 30.76 -7.33
CA SER A 698 -12.11 29.89 -8.35
C SER A 698 -11.24 28.77 -7.76
N GLN A 699 -10.81 28.92 -6.51
CA GLN A 699 -9.95 27.99 -5.78
C GLN A 699 -10.75 27.07 -4.85
N LEU A 700 -12.08 27.16 -4.86
CA LEU A 700 -12.92 26.27 -4.07
C LEU A 700 -12.75 24.81 -4.52
N PRO A 701 -12.65 23.86 -3.57
CA PRO A 701 -12.58 22.45 -3.89
C PRO A 701 -13.87 21.98 -4.58
N ARG A 702 -13.70 21.12 -5.59
CA ARG A 702 -14.82 20.43 -6.26
C ARG A 702 -14.86 18.98 -5.83
N VAL A 703 -15.90 18.63 -5.08
CA VAL A 703 -16.08 17.30 -4.49
C VAL A 703 -17.20 16.58 -5.23
N ARG A 704 -16.94 15.33 -5.63
CA ARG A 704 -17.96 14.39 -6.12
C ARG A 704 -18.10 13.25 -5.14
N TRP A 705 -19.34 12.88 -4.83
CA TRP A 705 -19.64 11.81 -3.88
C TRP A 705 -19.90 10.48 -4.59
N TYR A 706 -19.33 9.43 -4.00
CA TYR A 706 -19.49 8.05 -4.44
C TYR A 706 -19.87 7.18 -3.24
N TRP A 707 -20.42 6.01 -3.55
CA TRP A 707 -20.78 4.99 -2.56
C TRP A 707 -20.49 3.58 -3.08
N GLY A 708 -20.26 2.62 -2.18
CA GLY A 708 -20.01 1.22 -2.55
C GLY A 708 -19.38 0.37 -1.45
N ASP A 709 -18.64 -0.68 -1.84
CA ASP A 709 -18.04 -1.69 -0.93
C ASP A 709 -16.59 -1.38 -0.52
N GLY A 710 -16.08 -0.18 -0.84
CA GLY A 710 -14.70 0.24 -0.60
C GLY A 710 -13.73 -0.12 -1.75
N TYR A 711 -14.11 -1.02 -2.66
CA TYR A 711 -13.35 -1.34 -3.87
C TYR A 711 -14.10 -0.90 -5.14
N ARG A 712 -15.38 -1.24 -5.24
CA ARG A 712 -16.30 -0.85 -6.31
C ARG A 712 -17.04 0.41 -5.90
N TRP A 713 -16.97 1.43 -6.74
CA TRP A 713 -17.57 2.73 -6.48
C TRP A 713 -18.61 3.05 -7.54
N SER A 714 -19.78 3.50 -7.09
CA SER A 714 -20.82 4.09 -7.94
C SER A 714 -20.94 5.59 -7.60
N VAL A 715 -21.26 6.42 -8.57
CA VAL A 715 -21.54 7.84 -8.33
C VAL A 715 -22.85 7.95 -7.55
N MET A 716 -22.90 8.79 -6.51
CA MET A 716 -24.17 9.07 -5.82
C MET A 716 -25.07 9.96 -6.69
N PRO A 717 -26.40 9.86 -6.59
CA PRO A 717 -27.31 10.78 -7.26
C PRO A 717 -26.98 12.24 -6.95
N ASP A 718 -27.15 13.15 -7.92
CA ASP A 718 -26.81 14.57 -7.78
C ASP A 718 -27.55 15.25 -6.61
N ASP A 719 -28.72 14.73 -6.23
CA ASP A 719 -29.54 15.23 -5.15
C ASP A 719 -29.34 14.51 -3.80
N ALA A 720 -28.37 13.58 -3.73
CA ALA A 720 -28.07 12.83 -2.51
C ALA A 720 -27.55 13.75 -1.39
N ILE A 721 -26.72 14.74 -1.73
CA ILE A 721 -26.25 15.75 -0.77
C ILE A 721 -27.35 16.80 -0.60
N ARG A 722 -28.15 16.68 0.47
CA ARG A 722 -29.28 17.59 0.74
C ARG A 722 -28.85 18.90 1.36
N LYS A 723 -27.78 18.87 2.17
CA LYS A 723 -27.26 20.04 2.86
C LYS A 723 -25.77 19.83 3.11
N ASP A 724 -24.97 20.83 2.76
CA ASP A 724 -23.55 20.86 3.08
C ASP A 724 -23.20 22.24 3.64
N THR A 725 -22.94 22.31 4.95
CA THR A 725 -22.48 23.55 5.59
C THR A 725 -20.96 23.65 5.65
N THR A 726 -20.22 22.62 5.22
CA THR A 726 -18.75 22.61 5.16
C THR A 726 -18.22 23.40 3.96
N ARG A 727 -19.10 23.81 3.04
CA ARG A 727 -18.77 24.50 1.78
C ARG A 727 -17.78 23.69 0.95
N ASN A 728 -18.14 22.44 0.62
CA ASN A 728 -17.27 21.47 -0.07
C ASN A 728 -16.01 21.10 0.73
N LEU A 729 -16.14 20.82 2.03
CA LEU A 729 -15.03 20.41 2.92
C LEU A 729 -13.99 21.51 3.17
N LEU A 730 -14.39 22.79 3.07
CA LEU A 730 -13.52 23.94 3.34
C LEU A 730 -13.51 24.32 4.82
N THR A 731 -14.63 24.20 5.53
CA THR A 731 -14.76 24.64 6.91
C THR A 731 -15.50 23.60 7.75
N THR A 732 -15.32 23.63 9.07
CA THR A 732 -16.10 22.83 10.03
C THR A 732 -17.59 22.94 9.74
N GLY A 733 -18.29 21.80 9.73
CA GLY A 733 -19.70 21.79 9.40
C GLY A 733 -20.31 20.40 9.30
N ASN A 734 -21.58 20.38 8.94
CA ASN A 734 -22.37 19.18 8.77
C ASN A 734 -22.76 18.96 7.31
N ILE A 735 -22.71 17.69 6.90
CA ILE A 735 -23.15 17.22 5.60
C ILE A 735 -24.29 16.23 5.84
N ARG A 736 -25.46 16.54 5.28
CA ARG A 736 -26.63 15.68 5.29
C ARG A 736 -26.75 14.95 3.96
N ILE A 737 -26.54 13.65 4.01
CA ILE A 737 -26.48 12.76 2.87
C ILE A 737 -27.70 11.84 2.93
N TYR A 738 -28.48 11.82 1.85
CA TYR A 738 -29.50 10.81 1.62
C TYR A 738 -28.83 9.56 1.04
N VAL A 739 -28.93 8.44 1.75
CA VAL A 739 -28.46 7.14 1.27
C VAL A 739 -29.65 6.42 0.65
N PRO A 740 -29.66 6.20 -0.67
CA PRO A 740 -30.75 5.49 -1.34
C PRO A 740 -30.87 4.03 -0.87
N GLU A 741 -31.91 3.35 -1.35
CA GLU A 741 -32.04 1.90 -1.17
C GLU A 741 -30.79 1.17 -1.72
N ILE A 742 -30.25 0.24 -0.93
CA ILE A 742 -28.99 -0.45 -1.26
C ILE A 742 -29.32 -1.61 -2.22
N PRO A 743 -28.83 -1.58 -3.48
CA PRO A 743 -29.48 -2.33 -4.55
C PRO A 743 -29.17 -3.84 -4.60
N PHE A 744 -28.09 -4.37 -4.01
CA PHE A 744 -27.75 -5.81 -4.06
C PHE A 744 -26.57 -6.24 -3.14
N GLU A 745 -26.33 -7.56 -3.02
CA GLU A 745 -25.14 -8.17 -2.39
C GLU A 745 -23.83 -7.75 -3.07
N GLY A 746 -22.97 -7.02 -2.37
CA GLY A 746 -21.72 -6.49 -2.92
C GLY A 746 -21.61 -4.96 -2.95
N PHE A 747 -22.62 -4.25 -2.41
CA PHE A 747 -22.51 -2.84 -2.01
C PHE A 747 -21.98 -2.66 -0.57
N ARG A 748 -21.88 -3.76 0.18
CA ARG A 748 -21.25 -3.81 1.50
C ARG A 748 -19.94 -4.58 1.42
N ASP A 749 -18.97 -4.17 2.22
CA ASP A 749 -17.74 -4.93 2.38
C ASP A 749 -18.00 -6.24 3.17
N LYS A 750 -16.95 -7.05 3.34
CA LYS A 750 -17.02 -8.32 4.10
C LYS A 750 -17.46 -8.19 5.56
N ASN A 751 -17.43 -6.98 6.12
CA ASN A 751 -17.84 -6.67 7.49
C ASN A 751 -19.22 -5.98 7.53
N GLY A 752 -19.94 -5.90 6.41
CA GLY A 752 -21.25 -5.25 6.32
C GLY A 752 -21.21 -3.72 6.22
N ILE A 753 -20.03 -3.14 6.01
CA ILE A 753 -19.81 -1.67 5.97
C ILE A 753 -20.20 -1.14 4.58
N VAL A 754 -20.97 -0.04 4.57
CA VAL A 754 -21.21 0.77 3.36
C VAL A 754 -20.20 1.91 3.35
N TRP A 755 -19.48 2.06 2.25
CA TRP A 755 -18.48 3.11 2.12
C TRP A 755 -19.03 4.30 1.36
N LEU A 756 -18.81 5.51 1.89
CA LEU A 756 -18.96 6.77 1.18
C LEU A 756 -17.57 7.32 0.83
N ARG A 757 -17.44 7.90 -0.35
CA ARG A 757 -16.20 8.53 -0.81
C ARG A 757 -16.46 9.93 -1.33
N ALA A 758 -15.82 10.91 -0.72
CA ALA A 758 -15.69 12.25 -1.24
C ALA A 758 -14.43 12.31 -2.12
N GLY A 759 -14.62 12.17 -3.43
CA GLY A 759 -13.54 12.26 -4.43
C GLY A 759 -13.34 13.71 -4.87
N ILE A 760 -12.11 14.21 -4.77
CA ILE A 760 -11.78 15.60 -5.07
C ILE A 760 -11.28 15.68 -6.50
N THR A 761 -11.95 16.52 -7.29
CA THR A 761 -11.70 16.63 -8.74
C THR A 761 -10.82 17.82 -9.10
N GLU A 762 -10.91 18.91 -8.31
CA GLU A 762 -10.15 20.14 -8.49
C GLU A 762 -9.84 20.77 -7.13
N ASN A 763 -8.71 21.49 -7.06
CA ASN A 763 -8.27 22.28 -5.92
C ASN A 763 -8.13 21.50 -4.59
N GLU A 764 -7.54 20.29 -4.61
CA GLU A 764 -7.35 19.50 -3.38
C GLU A 764 -6.56 20.22 -2.28
N LYS A 765 -5.63 21.11 -2.65
CA LYS A 765 -4.81 21.89 -1.71
C LYS A 765 -5.62 22.94 -0.92
N SER A 766 -6.85 23.20 -1.31
CA SER A 766 -7.74 24.14 -0.63
C SER A 766 -8.57 23.47 0.48
N ILE A 767 -8.50 22.15 0.65
CA ILE A 767 -9.28 21.44 1.68
C ILE A 767 -8.62 21.64 3.04
N SER A 768 -9.43 21.89 4.06
CA SER A 768 -8.94 22.08 5.43
C SER A 768 -8.54 20.74 6.06
N GLU A 769 -7.60 20.79 6.99
CA GLU A 769 -7.18 19.60 7.74
C GLU A 769 -8.25 19.18 8.74
N VAL A 770 -8.53 17.89 8.85
CA VAL A 770 -9.49 17.35 9.84
C VAL A 770 -8.83 17.39 11.23
N ASN A 771 -9.57 17.89 12.22
CA ASN A 771 -9.14 17.99 13.63
C ASN A 771 -9.15 16.63 14.32
#